data_AF-A0AAX3LY68-F1
#
_entry.id   AF-A0AAX3LY68-F1
#
_cell.length_a   1.000
_cell.length_b   1.000
_cell.length_c   1.000
_cell.angle_alpha   90.00
_cell.angle_beta   90.00
_cell.angle_gamma   90.00
#
_symmetry.space_group_name_H-M   'P 1'
#
loop_
_entity.id
_entity.type
_entity.pdbx_description
1 polymer ?
#
loop_
_entity_poly.entity_id
_entity_poly.type
_entity_poly.pdbx_seq_one_letter_code
_entity_poly.pdbx_strand_id
1 'polypeptide(L)'
;MKKKARSVCSSIGIAILMLSLLLPCFQSPLLAATSTAASAEINRTVTINTSNVVQSDFLGIGVNIIPTNLMALGAKYGYNDAYWAMDTQRIYQFQPKVARVWFQLDWMEPSKGTYTWNSEKMQKFYQYIDALKASGTEVELNFGWKVGSSIQSWFNFPNLKDPYVSAPTDLPAYARSASALLNELINKRGYDNIKYMTFYNEPNGSWDFEGPTDQKAYFAQMSRAVSEQLKADGLRDRIQLWGPEETGALDWTQYMKQNADDVFDAYTFHVYGASYNDLGARIAERKSAVGSKPIVMTEFGWGDDNASNWDSGFANSVIRAANDGLQGALMWQLNGAWTSDPDGDTNGSYTMWDGLPLGLKPNKTYYSAGLLARYVPEHSQVLAVNTGGASDIRAAAFKAKDGNYTIVLESKSGQSKNVTFDFGTTTIGKTFYKMNYQDDVQRDGNALLPAVENSFTANQSFTDSAINSEYNVSIYTTAKPQAQVKMTPIESTVASGSTLTLNATVIDASYSQTSVAADTYTTDDILPVTENDVKTKEKQDIFNNYSTTTATSDTYVTPAEEYTLASASTDVTWSVVGSGNGTISSTGVYSPPDVTTEKLVAIKATSVADPKGYGIALIKVIPQSIASRVDATTLSLKAGVYDTSEAVTVKTGTAGAEIRYTLDGSVPTTSSSLYTKPVILPEGGTKVFKAKAFKSGLTASGVTSALYKILQNSTGPEGYQFCMYEGGTCSFDGTASVAYGADGLFKYGTFTNGVACTDEAFGGDPTPNLPKRCYYTNDVPEQTPVVAIYNTGFEKPTVSTTKTGPFTSGWTFDSRSGVQRNGSAFGATTAPEGQQTAYLKTDGGVAGSITQQLNFPKGEYKLSFKAAKRTSFGGTQTFDVFVDQTKIGSYAPTSGNYTTYTTNAFTANGKRTIRFVATTTTGDNTAFLDQISIQLASDISVPPSNPEAVIANTSFENPATTNTKVGPFTSDWVFSTRSGIQRNGSVFNPAANAPDGVQTAYLKTDSGVAGSISQSITFPAGTYALTFQAAKRTSVGGTQTFDVYVDNKVVGSYSPTSGTYTSYTTNNFVVTAGEHTIKFVATTSTGDNTAFIDQVKLIQK
;
A
#
# COMPACT_ATOMS: atom_id res chain seq x y z
N MET A 1 32.77 28.93 -20.28
CA MET A 1 32.95 29.54 -21.62
C MET A 1 33.50 28.50 -22.60
N LYS A 2 33.04 28.52 -23.87
CA LYS A 2 33.69 28.04 -25.12
C LYS A 2 34.51 26.72 -25.17
N LYS A 3 33.97 25.76 -25.96
CA LYS A 3 34.65 24.91 -27.00
C LYS A 3 35.62 23.81 -26.46
N LYS A 4 35.96 22.68 -27.13
CA LYS A 4 35.67 21.96 -28.41
C LYS A 4 36.19 20.49 -28.22
N ALA A 5 35.95 19.42 -29.00
CA ALA A 5 35.11 19.04 -30.16
C ALA A 5 34.95 17.48 -30.18
N ARG A 6 33.94 16.85 -30.82
CA ARG A 6 33.90 16.18 -32.16
C ARG A 6 34.97 15.09 -32.47
N SER A 7 34.70 13.96 -33.17
CA SER A 7 33.45 13.29 -33.66
C SER A 7 33.78 12.07 -34.57
N VAL A 8 32.74 11.32 -35.05
CA VAL A 8 32.69 10.49 -36.31
C VAL A 8 33.39 9.11 -36.23
N CYS A 9 32.94 7.98 -36.83
CA CYS A 9 31.99 7.63 -37.94
C CYS A 9 31.04 6.47 -37.49
N SER A 10 29.73 6.38 -37.80
CA SER A 10 29.03 6.06 -39.08
C SER A 10 29.40 4.69 -39.70
N SER A 11 28.54 3.85 -40.31
CA SER A 11 27.07 3.60 -40.46
C SER A 11 26.88 2.79 -41.79
N ILE A 12 25.64 2.40 -42.20
CA ILE A 12 25.24 1.57 -43.39
C ILE A 12 25.21 0.04 -43.11
N GLY A 13 24.21 -0.79 -43.50
CA GLY A 13 22.83 -0.53 -44.00
C GLY A 13 22.37 -1.35 -45.25
N ILE A 14 21.39 -2.26 -45.08
CA ILE A 14 20.29 -2.66 -46.04
C ILE A 14 20.71 -3.31 -47.40
N ALA A 15 20.07 -4.31 -48.04
CA ALA A 15 19.07 -5.39 -47.75
C ALA A 15 18.96 -6.29 -49.02
N ILE A 16 18.15 -7.38 -49.05
CA ILE A 16 17.38 -7.93 -50.23
C ILE A 16 16.57 -9.22 -49.86
N LEU A 17 15.42 -9.43 -50.52
CA LEU A 17 14.49 -10.59 -50.45
C LEU A 17 14.89 -11.77 -51.36
N MET A 18 14.36 -13.00 -51.13
CA MET A 18 13.70 -13.85 -52.17
C MET A 18 13.01 -15.16 -51.63
N LEU A 19 11.77 -15.36 -52.10
CA LEU A 19 11.03 -16.58 -52.51
C LEU A 19 11.06 -17.97 -51.76
N SER A 20 9.91 -18.32 -51.16
CA SER A 20 8.99 -19.46 -51.43
C SER A 20 9.39 -20.96 -51.50
N LEU A 21 8.54 -21.76 -50.81
CA LEU A 21 7.95 -23.08 -51.15
C LEU A 21 8.60 -24.44 -50.75
N LEU A 22 7.69 -25.37 -50.37
CA LEU A 22 7.77 -26.86 -50.23
C LEU A 22 8.16 -27.52 -48.88
N LEU A 23 7.20 -28.32 -48.36
CA LEU A 23 7.34 -29.49 -47.45
C LEU A 23 7.75 -30.76 -48.25
N PRO A 24 8.04 -31.96 -47.66
CA PRO A 24 8.04 -32.38 -46.24
C PRO A 24 9.29 -33.20 -45.76
N CYS A 25 9.29 -33.61 -44.47
CA CYS A 25 9.95 -34.78 -43.83
C CYS A 25 11.43 -35.14 -44.14
N PHE A 26 12.27 -35.19 -43.08
CA PHE A 26 12.86 -36.44 -42.50
C PHE A 26 13.71 -36.12 -41.24
N GLN A 27 14.20 -37.15 -40.52
CA GLN A 27 14.65 -37.07 -39.12
C GLN A 27 16.19 -36.92 -38.94
N SER A 28 16.59 -36.15 -37.90
CA SER A 28 17.82 -36.31 -37.09
C SER A 28 19.21 -36.07 -37.74
N PRO A 29 20.31 -35.95 -36.96
CA PRO A 29 20.52 -35.03 -35.84
C PRO A 29 21.92 -34.32 -35.84
N LEU A 30 22.09 -33.37 -34.91
CA LEU A 30 23.34 -32.89 -34.28
C LEU A 30 24.59 -32.54 -35.14
N LEU A 31 25.03 -31.28 -35.02
CA LEU A 31 26.45 -30.90 -35.14
C LEU A 31 26.84 -29.97 -33.98
N ALA A 32 27.82 -30.43 -33.20
CA ALA A 32 28.57 -29.81 -32.10
C ALA A 32 28.12 -28.44 -31.53
N ALA A 33 27.73 -28.45 -30.25
CA ALA A 33 27.70 -27.23 -29.43
C ALA A 33 29.13 -26.77 -29.10
N THR A 34 29.39 -25.47 -29.22
CA THR A 34 30.60 -24.84 -28.66
C THR A 34 30.45 -24.68 -27.15
N SER A 35 31.49 -25.03 -26.40
CA SER A 35 31.50 -24.91 -24.94
C SER A 35 31.44 -23.44 -24.49
N THR A 36 30.47 -23.11 -23.66
CA THR A 36 30.44 -21.84 -22.93
C THR A 36 31.50 -21.87 -21.83
N ALA A 37 32.48 -20.96 -21.88
CA ALA A 37 33.47 -20.83 -20.83
C ALA A 37 32.82 -20.48 -19.49
N ALA A 38 33.22 -21.16 -18.42
CA ALA A 38 32.81 -20.80 -17.07
C ALA A 38 33.34 -19.40 -16.73
N SER A 39 32.46 -18.53 -16.22
CA SER A 39 32.84 -17.20 -15.75
C SER A 39 33.72 -17.34 -14.51
N ALA A 40 34.97 -16.86 -14.58
CA ALA A 40 35.88 -16.90 -13.44
C ALA A 40 35.33 -16.11 -12.23
N GLU A 41 35.45 -16.70 -11.05
CA GLU A 41 35.08 -16.08 -9.76
C GLU A 41 35.99 -14.88 -9.46
N ILE A 42 35.46 -13.88 -8.75
CA ILE A 42 36.25 -12.70 -8.40
C ILE A 42 36.72 -12.75 -6.95
N ASN A 43 38.03 -12.60 -6.73
CA ASN A 43 38.61 -12.48 -5.40
C ASN A 43 38.44 -11.05 -4.84
N ARG A 44 38.16 -10.95 -3.54
CA ARG A 44 37.99 -9.72 -2.77
C ARG A 44 38.65 -9.85 -1.40
N THR A 45 39.10 -8.72 -0.85
CA THR A 45 39.66 -8.66 0.51
C THR A 45 38.99 -7.57 1.32
N VAL A 46 38.63 -7.89 2.57
CA VAL A 46 38.09 -6.99 3.57
C VAL A 46 39.09 -6.95 4.73
N THR A 47 39.90 -5.90 4.78
CA THR A 47 40.87 -5.68 5.87
C THR A 47 40.19 -4.99 7.05
N ILE A 48 40.35 -5.53 8.25
CA ILE A 48 39.72 -5.08 9.50
C ILE A 48 40.82 -4.69 10.49
N ASN A 49 40.96 -3.38 10.75
CA ASN A 49 41.93 -2.88 11.72
C ASN A 49 41.34 -2.89 13.14
N THR A 50 41.62 -3.96 13.88
CA THR A 50 41.14 -4.20 15.26
C THR A 50 41.61 -3.18 16.30
N SER A 51 42.63 -2.38 15.97
CA SER A 51 43.21 -1.34 16.84
C SER A 51 42.73 0.07 16.50
N ASN A 52 42.02 0.26 15.38
CA ASN A 52 41.46 1.55 14.97
C ASN A 52 39.94 1.54 15.13
N VAL A 53 39.44 2.32 16.09
CA VAL A 53 38.03 2.41 16.44
C VAL A 53 37.43 3.68 15.83
N VAL A 54 36.42 3.51 14.97
CA VAL A 54 35.70 4.59 14.27
C VAL A 54 34.62 5.20 15.17
N GLN A 55 33.92 4.37 15.93
CA GLN A 55 32.92 4.73 16.92
C GLN A 55 33.12 3.81 18.13
N SER A 56 33.25 4.37 19.33
CA SER A 56 33.57 3.62 20.54
C SER A 56 32.36 3.02 21.26
N ASP A 57 31.16 3.56 21.04
CA ASP A 57 29.93 3.12 21.70
C ASP A 57 28.77 3.17 20.69
N PHE A 58 28.76 2.25 19.72
CA PHE A 58 27.65 2.05 18.79
C PHE A 58 26.53 1.30 19.50
N LEU A 59 25.36 1.94 19.67
CA LEU A 59 24.20 1.41 20.38
C LEU A 59 23.65 0.11 19.75
N GLY A 60 24.03 -0.16 18.50
CA GLY A 60 23.51 -1.27 17.70
C GLY A 60 22.41 -0.80 16.75
N ILE A 61 21.62 -1.76 16.27
CA ILE A 61 20.55 -1.52 15.30
C ILE A 61 19.22 -1.57 16.01
N GLY A 62 18.42 -0.52 15.79
CA GLY A 62 17.12 -0.34 16.43
C GLY A 62 15.96 -0.28 15.44
N VAL A 63 14.78 0.02 15.97
CA VAL A 63 13.52 0.09 15.22
C VAL A 63 12.61 1.20 15.74
N ASN A 64 11.67 1.61 14.92
CA ASN A 64 10.55 2.46 15.29
C ASN A 64 9.29 1.62 15.56
N ILE A 65 8.48 2.04 16.54
CA ILE A 65 7.27 1.33 16.99
C ILE A 65 6.13 2.31 17.25
N ILE A 66 4.97 2.03 16.64
CA ILE A 66 3.67 2.59 17.00
C ILE A 66 2.92 1.58 17.90
N PRO A 67 2.77 1.84 19.21
CA PRO A 67 2.31 0.83 20.18
C PRO A 67 0.76 0.72 20.29
N THR A 68 0.03 0.78 19.17
CA THR A 68 -1.44 0.92 19.18
C THR A 68 -2.24 -0.35 18.91
N ASN A 69 -1.63 -1.45 18.43
CA ASN A 69 -2.38 -2.68 18.07
C ASN A 69 -3.13 -3.33 19.25
N LEU A 70 -2.64 -3.12 20.47
CA LEU A 70 -3.29 -3.58 21.70
C LEU A 70 -4.49 -2.71 22.14
N MET A 71 -4.66 -1.52 21.55
CA MET A 71 -5.72 -0.57 21.89
C MET A 71 -7.04 -0.85 21.14
N ALA A 72 -8.08 -0.08 21.46
CA ALA A 72 -9.46 -0.30 21.01
C ALA A 72 -9.64 -0.53 19.49
N LEU A 73 -8.86 0.12 18.62
CA LEU A 73 -8.97 -0.09 17.16
C LEU A 73 -8.41 -1.46 16.73
N GLY A 74 -7.27 -1.88 17.26
CA GLY A 74 -6.75 -3.23 17.02
C GLY A 74 -7.68 -4.30 17.59
N ALA A 75 -8.19 -4.09 18.81
CA ALA A 75 -9.19 -4.97 19.42
C ALA A 75 -10.49 -5.08 18.60
N LYS A 76 -10.97 -3.97 17.99
CA LYS A 76 -12.10 -3.96 17.04
C LYS A 76 -11.85 -4.86 15.82
N TYR A 77 -10.62 -4.89 15.30
CA TYR A 77 -10.22 -5.79 14.21
C TYR A 77 -9.93 -7.23 14.68
N GLY A 78 -10.02 -7.51 15.98
CA GLY A 78 -9.85 -8.84 16.55
C GLY A 78 -8.46 -9.12 17.13
N TYR A 79 -7.59 -8.10 17.24
CA TYR A 79 -6.31 -8.22 17.91
C TYR A 79 -6.50 -8.59 19.40
N ASN A 80 -5.73 -9.55 19.90
CA ASN A 80 -5.94 -10.20 21.19
C ASN A 80 -4.63 -10.81 21.71
N ASP A 81 -4.65 -11.35 22.94
CA ASP A 81 -3.48 -11.91 23.62
C ASP A 81 -2.73 -13.00 22.82
N ALA A 82 -3.42 -13.75 21.95
CA ALA A 82 -2.77 -14.75 21.10
C ALA A 82 -1.93 -14.10 19.98
N TYR A 83 -2.46 -13.04 19.34
CA TYR A 83 -1.68 -12.23 18.39
C TYR A 83 -0.55 -11.46 19.09
N TRP A 84 -0.80 -10.93 20.29
CA TRP A 84 0.24 -10.29 21.10
C TRP A 84 1.39 -11.25 21.46
N ALA A 85 1.08 -12.51 21.76
CA ALA A 85 2.11 -13.52 22.02
C ALA A 85 3.03 -13.75 20.80
N MET A 86 2.47 -13.69 19.58
CA MET A 86 3.22 -13.80 18.33
C MET A 86 4.05 -12.55 18.04
N ASP A 87 3.50 -11.34 18.18
CA ASP A 87 4.27 -10.09 18.01
C ASP A 87 5.39 -9.99 19.06
N THR A 88 5.12 -10.41 20.30
CA THR A 88 6.14 -10.54 21.36
C THR A 88 7.23 -11.53 20.93
N GLN A 89 6.86 -12.73 20.46
CA GLN A 89 7.83 -13.72 19.97
C GLN A 89 8.75 -13.15 18.88
N ARG A 90 8.20 -12.37 17.94
CA ARG A 90 8.96 -11.69 16.89
C ARG A 90 9.87 -10.59 17.44
N ILE A 91 9.45 -9.81 18.45
CA ILE A 91 10.32 -8.86 19.16
C ILE A 91 11.53 -9.58 19.78
N TYR A 92 11.32 -10.71 20.47
CA TYR A 92 12.39 -11.53 21.05
C TYR A 92 13.29 -12.20 20.01
N GLN A 93 12.78 -12.43 18.80
CA GLN A 93 13.53 -13.01 17.69
C GLN A 93 14.33 -11.96 16.92
N PHE A 94 13.78 -10.75 16.75
CA PHE A 94 14.41 -9.62 16.05
C PHE A 94 15.48 -8.93 16.92
N GLN A 95 15.26 -8.84 18.24
CA GLN A 95 16.16 -8.24 19.23
C GLN A 95 16.67 -6.83 18.86
N PRO A 96 15.76 -5.85 18.64
CA PRO A 96 16.18 -4.48 18.41
C PRO A 96 16.96 -3.96 19.62
N LYS A 97 18.08 -3.28 19.40
CA LYS A 97 18.92 -2.77 20.50
C LYS A 97 18.38 -1.48 21.09
N VAL A 98 17.82 -0.61 20.23
CA VAL A 98 17.04 0.57 20.60
C VAL A 98 15.66 0.49 19.97
N ALA A 99 14.62 0.88 20.70
CA ALA A 99 13.27 1.08 20.17
C ALA A 99 12.84 2.53 20.37
N ARG A 100 12.60 3.24 19.26
CA ARG A 100 11.94 4.55 19.24
C ARG A 100 10.43 4.33 19.26
N VAL A 101 9.82 4.63 20.40
CA VAL A 101 8.41 4.34 20.68
C VAL A 101 7.64 5.65 20.65
N TRP A 102 6.66 5.76 19.75
CA TRP A 102 5.75 6.90 19.73
C TRP A 102 4.84 6.90 20.97
N PHE A 103 4.76 8.05 21.62
CA PHE A 103 3.90 8.30 22.76
C PHE A 103 3.02 9.55 22.51
N GLN A 104 1.73 9.45 22.83
CA GLN A 104 0.76 10.54 22.68
C GLN A 104 0.35 11.07 24.06
N LEU A 105 0.36 12.39 24.25
CA LEU A 105 0.18 13.02 25.57
C LEU A 105 -1.20 12.73 26.21
N ASP A 106 -2.26 12.60 25.41
CA ASP A 106 -3.62 12.35 25.89
C ASP A 106 -3.80 11.00 26.58
N TRP A 107 -2.87 10.05 26.37
CA TRP A 107 -2.91 8.73 27.00
C TRP A 107 -2.73 8.85 28.52
N MET A 108 -1.90 9.80 28.96
CA MET A 108 -1.60 10.07 30.36
C MET A 108 -2.27 11.34 30.91
N GLU A 109 -2.57 12.35 30.10
CA GLU A 109 -3.12 13.64 30.56
C GLU A 109 -4.36 14.02 29.74
N PRO A 110 -5.52 13.36 29.95
CA PRO A 110 -6.76 13.71 29.26
C PRO A 110 -7.31 15.10 29.67
N SER A 111 -6.74 15.74 30.69
CA SER A 111 -7.08 17.09 31.12
C SER A 111 -5.87 17.76 31.77
N LYS A 112 -5.58 19.01 31.40
CA LYS A 112 -4.39 19.76 31.83
C LYS A 112 -4.15 19.67 33.35
N GLY A 113 -2.97 19.19 33.75
CA GLY A 113 -2.55 18.95 35.14
C GLY A 113 -3.14 17.71 35.82
N THR A 114 -3.91 16.87 35.11
CA THR A 114 -4.59 15.69 35.67
C THR A 114 -4.11 14.41 34.99
N TYR A 115 -3.39 13.57 35.74
CA TYR A 115 -2.71 12.39 35.19
C TYR A 115 -3.48 11.07 35.44
N THR A 116 -3.55 10.21 34.42
CA THR A 116 -4.28 8.92 34.44
C THR A 116 -3.39 7.73 34.10
N TRP A 117 -2.56 7.30 35.05
CA TRP A 117 -1.59 6.20 34.86
C TRP A 117 -2.19 4.81 34.67
N ASN A 118 -3.46 4.61 35.01
CA ASN A 118 -4.14 3.31 34.87
C ASN A 118 -5.22 3.33 33.77
N SER A 119 -5.18 4.29 32.84
CA SER A 119 -6.05 4.29 31.65
C SER A 119 -5.79 3.05 30.78
N GLU A 120 -6.76 2.65 29.96
CA GLU A 120 -6.58 1.51 29.04
C GLU A 120 -5.37 1.73 28.13
N LYS A 121 -5.24 2.93 27.53
CA LYS A 121 -4.11 3.30 26.68
C LYS A 121 -2.76 3.14 27.41
N MET A 122 -2.64 3.64 28.65
CA MET A 122 -1.40 3.46 29.44
C MET A 122 -1.12 2.01 29.77
N GLN A 123 -2.13 1.21 30.15
CA GLN A 123 -1.96 -0.22 30.40
C GLN A 123 -1.45 -0.97 29.16
N LYS A 124 -1.94 -0.62 27.96
CA LYS A 124 -1.46 -1.20 26.70
C LYS A 124 -0.06 -0.72 26.32
N PHE A 125 0.26 0.55 26.55
CA PHE A 125 1.62 1.07 26.40
C PHE A 125 2.62 0.33 27.29
N TYR A 126 2.29 0.10 28.56
CA TYR A 126 3.16 -0.68 29.48
C TYR A 126 3.44 -2.09 28.97
N GLN A 127 2.47 -2.77 28.34
CA GLN A 127 2.69 -4.10 27.76
C GLN A 127 3.78 -4.09 26.67
N TYR A 128 3.86 -3.05 25.84
CA TYR A 128 4.98 -2.87 24.90
C TYR A 128 6.31 -2.62 25.61
N ILE A 129 6.35 -1.76 26.63
CA ILE A 129 7.59 -1.46 27.37
C ILE A 129 8.08 -2.69 28.15
N ASP A 130 7.17 -3.50 28.70
CA ASP A 130 7.49 -4.78 29.36
C ASP A 130 8.16 -5.76 28.37
N ALA A 131 7.61 -5.89 27.16
CA ALA A 131 8.18 -6.75 26.11
C ALA A 131 9.57 -6.28 25.67
N LEU A 132 9.75 -4.97 25.44
CA LEU A 132 11.03 -4.36 25.07
C LEU A 132 12.07 -4.48 26.18
N LYS A 133 11.69 -4.25 27.45
CA LYS A 133 12.57 -4.44 28.60
C LYS A 133 13.03 -5.90 28.69
N ALA A 134 12.13 -6.85 28.45
CA ALA A 134 12.43 -8.27 28.56
C ALA A 134 13.18 -8.85 27.34
N SER A 135 13.14 -8.21 26.16
CA SER A 135 14.07 -8.46 25.05
C SER A 135 15.45 -7.84 25.25
N GLY A 136 15.64 -6.99 26.26
CA GLY A 136 16.90 -6.26 26.51
C GLY A 136 17.06 -4.99 25.67
N THR A 137 15.95 -4.45 25.17
CA THR A 137 15.91 -3.28 24.29
C THR A 137 15.86 -1.98 25.09
N GLU A 138 16.77 -1.05 24.78
CA GLU A 138 16.70 0.32 25.29
C GLU A 138 15.61 1.11 24.57
N VAL A 139 14.96 2.04 25.27
CA VAL A 139 13.81 2.78 24.76
C VAL A 139 14.13 4.27 24.66
N GLU A 140 13.83 4.80 23.47
CA GLU A 140 13.67 6.21 23.20
C GLU A 140 12.17 6.53 23.14
N LEU A 141 11.72 7.48 23.96
CA LEU A 141 10.34 7.97 23.91
C LEU A 141 10.25 9.17 22.99
N ASN A 142 9.51 9.03 21.89
CA ASN A 142 9.06 10.18 21.12
C ASN A 142 7.82 10.78 21.80
N PHE A 143 8.03 11.89 22.52
CA PHE A 143 7.03 12.57 23.35
C PHE A 143 6.44 13.81 22.66
N GLY A 144 6.27 13.78 21.33
CA GLY A 144 5.80 14.98 20.62
C GLY A 144 5.01 14.73 19.35
N TRP A 145 5.31 13.68 18.58
CA TRP A 145 4.88 13.53 17.17
C TRP A 145 3.45 14.00 16.86
N LYS A 146 2.46 13.59 17.65
CA LYS A 146 1.04 13.89 17.40
C LYS A 146 0.25 14.16 18.68
N VAL A 147 -0.80 14.96 18.56
CA VAL A 147 -1.65 15.47 19.66
C VAL A 147 -3.09 14.95 19.53
N GLY A 148 -3.52 14.10 20.46
CA GLY A 148 -4.85 13.49 20.42
C GLY A 148 -6.01 14.48 20.54
N SER A 149 -7.10 14.24 19.81
CA SER A 149 -8.28 15.13 19.71
C SER A 149 -8.86 15.57 21.07
N SER A 150 -8.79 14.71 22.08
CA SER A 150 -9.31 14.94 23.43
C SER A 150 -8.62 16.09 24.19
N ILE A 151 -7.36 16.42 23.86
CA ILE A 151 -6.58 17.45 24.57
C ILE A 151 -6.37 18.75 23.77
N GLN A 152 -6.74 18.75 22.48
CA GLN A 152 -6.49 19.88 21.58
C GLN A 152 -7.05 21.21 22.10
N SER A 153 -8.17 21.17 22.84
CA SER A 153 -8.82 22.35 23.44
C SER A 153 -7.95 23.17 24.40
N TRP A 154 -6.95 22.56 25.04
CA TRP A 154 -6.03 23.23 25.96
C TRP A 154 -4.56 23.17 25.55
N PHE A 155 -4.23 22.29 24.60
CA PHE A 155 -2.87 22.09 24.09
C PHE A 155 -2.57 22.97 22.88
N ASN A 156 -3.52 23.09 21.94
CA ASN A 156 -3.22 23.54 20.58
C ASN A 156 -3.16 25.05 20.38
N PHE A 157 -2.37 25.47 19.39
CA PHE A 157 -2.54 26.79 18.79
C PHE A 157 -3.89 26.88 18.05
N PRO A 158 -4.56 28.06 18.07
CA PRO A 158 -5.83 28.23 17.38
C PRO A 158 -5.63 28.35 15.86
N ASN A 159 -6.63 27.89 15.10
CA ASN A 159 -6.73 28.01 13.63
C ASN A 159 -5.63 27.27 12.81
N LEU A 160 -5.01 26.23 13.36
CA LEU A 160 -4.12 25.35 12.60
C LEU A 160 -4.89 24.63 11.47
N LYS A 161 -4.17 24.32 10.38
CA LYS A 161 -4.75 23.56 9.26
C LYS A 161 -4.99 22.10 9.65
N ASP A 162 -4.04 21.53 10.40
CA ASP A 162 -4.14 20.22 11.01
C ASP A 162 -3.93 20.38 12.52
N PRO A 163 -4.94 20.09 13.37
CA PRO A 163 -4.78 20.24 14.81
C PRO A 163 -3.94 19.10 15.44
N TYR A 164 -3.71 17.99 14.75
CA TYR A 164 -2.96 16.86 15.31
C TYR A 164 -1.44 17.10 15.37
N VAL A 165 -0.95 18.15 14.69
CA VAL A 165 0.50 18.48 14.56
C VAL A 165 0.91 19.71 15.38
N SER A 166 0.00 20.23 16.21
CA SER A 166 0.27 21.44 17.01
C SER A 166 1.47 21.25 17.92
N ALA A 167 2.36 22.24 17.94
CA ALA A 167 3.28 22.48 19.04
C ALA A 167 2.49 22.80 20.34
N PRO A 168 3.05 22.55 21.54
CA PRO A 168 2.41 22.92 22.81
C PRO A 168 2.31 24.43 22.96
N THR A 169 1.13 24.96 23.33
CA THR A 169 0.96 26.39 23.66
C THR A 169 1.47 26.80 25.05
N ASP A 170 1.65 25.84 25.96
CA ASP A 170 2.11 26.07 27.34
C ASP A 170 3.35 25.20 27.61
N LEU A 171 4.52 25.77 27.35
CA LEU A 171 5.81 25.07 27.52
C LEU A 171 6.04 24.60 28.97
N PRO A 172 5.74 25.39 30.02
CA PRO A 172 5.81 24.90 31.40
C PRO A 172 4.89 23.71 31.70
N ALA A 173 3.66 23.67 31.14
CA ALA A 173 2.77 22.51 31.30
C ALA A 173 3.33 21.28 30.60
N TYR A 174 3.73 21.41 29.34
CA TYR A 174 4.33 20.33 28.56
C TYR A 174 5.58 19.74 29.23
N ALA A 175 6.45 20.62 29.77
CA ALA A 175 7.64 20.21 30.52
C ALA A 175 7.30 19.44 31.80
N ARG A 176 6.30 19.88 32.58
CA ARG A 176 5.82 19.13 33.76
C ARG A 176 5.27 17.77 33.38
N SER A 177 4.56 17.65 32.27
CA SER A 177 3.99 16.38 31.81
C SER A 177 5.06 15.40 31.31
N ALA A 178 6.10 15.88 30.61
CA ALA A 178 7.28 15.08 30.27
C ALA A 178 7.96 14.51 31.53
N SER A 179 8.17 15.37 32.53
CA SER A 179 8.77 14.96 33.81
C SER A 179 7.89 13.99 34.60
N ALA A 180 6.57 14.25 34.65
CA ALA A 180 5.60 13.37 35.31
C ALA A 180 5.57 11.97 34.69
N LEU A 181 5.61 11.88 33.35
CA LEU A 181 5.68 10.60 32.63
C LEU A 181 6.98 9.85 32.99
N LEU A 182 8.13 10.50 32.87
CA LEU A 182 9.43 9.87 33.16
C LEU A 182 9.53 9.44 34.63
N ASN A 183 9.00 10.23 35.57
CA ASN A 183 8.91 9.84 36.98
C ASN A 183 8.04 8.60 37.19
N GLU A 184 6.86 8.51 36.57
CA GLU A 184 6.00 7.33 36.66
C GLU A 184 6.71 6.09 36.09
N LEU A 185 7.21 6.19 34.85
CA LEU A 185 7.83 5.06 34.16
C LEU A 185 9.09 4.57 34.89
N ILE A 186 9.97 5.49 35.29
CA ILE A 186 11.30 5.14 35.79
C ILE A 186 11.31 4.95 37.31
N ASN A 187 10.74 5.88 38.08
CA ASN A 187 10.81 5.83 39.55
C ASN A 187 9.67 5.03 40.18
N LYS A 188 8.48 4.95 39.55
CA LYS A 188 7.34 4.20 40.11
C LYS A 188 7.23 2.79 39.54
N ARG A 189 7.55 2.59 38.26
CA ARG A 189 7.44 1.28 37.58
C ARG A 189 8.77 0.58 37.32
N GLY A 190 9.90 1.28 37.42
CA GLY A 190 11.23 0.67 37.28
C GLY A 190 11.63 0.35 35.84
N TYR A 191 11.13 1.12 34.85
CA TYR A 191 11.58 1.05 33.46
C TYR A 191 12.93 1.74 33.26
N ASP A 192 13.97 1.12 33.83
CA ASP A 192 15.38 1.50 33.68
C ASP A 192 15.94 1.34 32.25
N ASN A 193 15.22 0.68 31.35
CA ASN A 193 15.55 0.56 29.93
C ASN A 193 15.10 1.79 29.11
N ILE A 194 14.29 2.69 29.67
CA ILE A 194 14.05 4.00 29.07
C ILE A 194 15.27 4.88 29.34
N LYS A 195 15.99 5.23 28.27
CA LYS A 195 17.26 5.99 28.33
C LYS A 195 17.19 7.33 27.62
N TYR A 196 16.30 7.45 26.64
CA TYR A 196 16.31 8.55 25.67
C TYR A 196 14.91 9.15 25.57
N MET A 197 14.84 10.45 25.33
CA MET A 197 13.60 11.14 24.96
C MET A 197 13.88 12.09 23.81
N THR A 198 13.03 12.03 22.79
CA THR A 198 12.95 13.01 21.71
C THR A 198 11.57 13.67 21.71
N PHE A 199 11.41 14.70 20.88
CA PHE A 199 10.17 15.46 20.77
C PHE A 199 9.47 15.17 19.43
N TYR A 200 8.99 16.19 18.73
CA TYR A 200 8.26 16.00 17.47
C TYR A 200 9.12 15.31 16.41
N ASN A 201 8.49 14.42 15.67
CA ASN A 201 9.02 13.82 14.44
C ASN A 201 9.18 14.91 13.37
N GLU A 202 10.24 14.85 12.55
CA GLU A 202 10.43 15.69 11.36
C GLU A 202 9.94 17.15 11.51
N PRO A 203 10.34 17.90 12.55
CA PRO A 203 9.70 19.18 12.89
C PRO A 203 9.96 20.30 11.86
N ASN A 204 10.83 20.03 10.88
CA ASN A 204 11.03 20.86 9.69
C ASN A 204 9.91 20.70 8.64
N GLY A 205 8.98 19.76 8.82
CA GLY A 205 7.83 19.50 7.96
C GLY A 205 6.51 19.96 8.60
N SER A 206 5.71 20.70 7.84
CA SER A 206 4.37 21.16 8.28
C SER A 206 3.32 20.03 8.41
N TRP A 207 3.74 18.77 8.33
CA TRP A 207 2.92 17.57 8.49
C TRP A 207 3.08 16.92 9.87
N ASP A 208 4.09 17.31 10.65
CA ASP A 208 4.34 16.79 12.00
C ASP A 208 4.54 17.87 13.07
N PHE A 209 4.96 19.09 12.71
CA PHE A 209 5.07 20.21 13.68
C PHE A 209 4.52 21.52 13.11
N GLU A 210 3.55 22.12 13.79
CA GLU A 210 3.02 23.46 13.48
C GLU A 210 2.95 24.33 14.75
N GLY A 211 3.69 25.44 14.75
CA GLY A 211 3.79 26.37 15.87
C GLY A 211 3.94 27.83 15.42
N PRO A 212 4.42 28.73 16.30
CA PRO A 212 4.64 30.14 15.97
C PRO A 212 5.60 30.35 14.77
N THR A 213 5.63 31.58 14.24
CA THR A 213 6.33 31.92 12.98
C THR A 213 7.80 31.51 12.93
N ASP A 214 8.53 31.50 14.05
CA ASP A 214 9.86 30.89 14.15
C ASP A 214 9.78 29.54 14.89
N GLN A 215 9.50 28.49 14.12
CA GLN A 215 9.38 27.12 14.64
C GLN A 215 10.70 26.60 15.22
N LYS A 216 11.86 27.01 14.69
CA LYS A 216 13.17 26.58 15.20
C LYS A 216 13.48 27.20 16.56
N ALA A 217 13.22 28.49 16.72
CA ALA A 217 13.29 29.15 18.02
C ALA A 217 12.32 28.51 19.04
N TYR A 218 11.10 28.21 18.60
CA TYR A 218 10.08 27.61 19.48
C TYR A 218 10.45 26.20 19.93
N PHE A 219 10.92 25.35 19.02
CA PHE A 219 11.39 23.99 19.35
C PHE A 219 12.57 24.04 20.33
N ALA A 220 13.54 24.94 20.13
CA ALA A 220 14.65 25.15 21.05
C ALA A 220 14.19 25.57 22.46
N GLN A 221 13.19 26.47 22.56
CA GLN A 221 12.59 26.89 23.83
C GLN A 221 11.83 25.75 24.51
N MET A 222 11.08 24.95 23.74
CA MET A 222 10.32 23.79 24.22
C MET A 222 11.27 22.73 24.83
N SER A 223 12.31 22.32 24.09
CA SER A 223 13.29 21.35 24.57
C SER A 223 14.06 21.86 25.79
N ARG A 224 14.36 23.17 25.84
CA ARG A 224 14.98 23.82 27.01
C ARG A 224 14.07 23.74 28.25
N ALA A 225 12.78 24.06 28.11
CA ALA A 225 11.82 23.99 29.22
C ALA A 225 11.71 22.57 29.80
N VAL A 226 11.70 21.53 28.94
CA VAL A 226 11.74 20.13 29.38
C VAL A 226 13.04 19.83 30.13
N SER A 227 14.20 20.19 29.57
CA SER A 227 15.52 19.97 30.20
C SER A 227 15.63 20.65 31.58
N GLU A 228 15.10 21.86 31.73
CA GLU A 228 15.08 22.60 33.00
C GLU A 228 14.15 21.96 34.04
N GLN A 229 12.96 21.52 33.64
CA GLN A 229 12.05 20.79 34.53
C GLN A 229 12.66 19.44 34.98
N LEU A 230 13.28 18.68 34.06
CA LEU A 230 13.96 17.43 34.40
C LEU A 230 15.17 17.65 35.33
N LYS A 231 15.84 18.80 35.26
CA LYS A 231 16.89 19.18 36.24
C LYS A 231 16.28 19.48 37.60
N ALA A 232 15.18 20.23 37.65
CA ALA A 232 14.48 20.57 38.89
C ALA A 232 13.94 19.32 39.63
N ASP A 233 13.45 18.33 38.89
CA ASP A 233 12.89 17.08 39.45
C ASP A 233 13.94 15.96 39.63
N GLY A 234 15.22 16.22 39.36
CA GLY A 234 16.32 15.24 39.55
C GLY A 234 16.32 14.07 38.56
N LEU A 235 15.72 14.25 37.38
CA LEU A 235 15.59 13.23 36.33
C LEU A 235 16.58 13.40 35.17
N ARG A 236 17.14 14.61 34.95
CA ARG A 236 17.92 14.93 33.73
C ARG A 236 19.15 14.04 33.54
N ASP A 237 19.81 13.63 34.62
CA ASP A 237 21.00 12.75 34.55
C ASP A 237 20.66 11.28 34.23
N ARG A 238 19.37 10.93 34.22
CA ARG A 238 18.87 9.57 33.93
C ARG A 238 18.40 9.40 32.48
N ILE A 239 18.19 10.49 31.75
CA ILE A 239 17.61 10.51 30.41
C ILE A 239 18.41 11.45 29.53
N GLN A 240 18.85 10.94 28.38
CA GLN A 240 19.39 11.80 27.33
C GLN A 240 18.26 12.46 26.54
N LEU A 241 18.45 13.72 26.18
CA LEU A 241 17.59 14.43 25.25
C LEU A 241 18.19 14.38 23.85
N TRP A 242 17.45 13.82 22.92
CA TRP A 242 17.82 13.68 21.51
C TRP A 242 17.01 14.66 20.65
N GLY A 243 17.51 15.03 19.47
CA GLY A 243 16.83 15.94 18.56
C GLY A 243 17.76 16.53 17.46
N PRO A 244 17.22 17.24 16.46
CA PRO A 244 15.83 17.65 16.34
C PRO A 244 14.93 16.67 15.57
N GLU A 245 15.34 15.43 15.26
CA GLU A 245 14.58 14.50 14.39
C GLU A 245 14.37 15.04 12.95
N GLU A 246 15.28 15.87 12.43
CA GLU A 246 15.07 16.52 11.13
C GLU A 246 15.20 15.59 9.92
N THR A 247 14.39 15.85 8.88
CA THR A 247 14.41 15.14 7.61
C THR A 247 14.93 16.05 6.50
N GLY A 248 16.15 15.80 6.03
CA GLY A 248 16.76 16.57 4.93
C GLY A 248 16.99 18.07 5.21
N ALA A 249 16.94 18.52 6.46
CA ALA A 249 16.98 19.92 6.87
C ALA A 249 18.14 20.21 7.84
N LEU A 250 19.36 20.20 7.30
CA LEU A 250 20.60 20.44 8.05
C LEU A 250 20.60 21.75 8.86
N ASP A 251 19.84 22.76 8.41
CA ASP A 251 19.71 24.06 9.06
C ASP A 251 18.98 23.99 10.41
N TRP A 252 18.15 22.97 10.65
CA TRP A 252 17.59 22.68 11.97
C TRP A 252 18.66 22.17 12.93
N THR A 253 19.45 21.17 12.50
CA THR A 253 20.59 20.65 13.28
C THR A 253 21.61 21.75 13.60
N GLN A 254 21.93 22.62 12.62
CA GLN A 254 22.80 23.79 12.83
C GLN A 254 22.18 24.81 13.80
N TYR A 255 20.88 25.06 13.73
CA TYR A 255 20.20 26.00 14.63
C TYR A 255 20.19 25.50 16.08
N MET A 256 19.87 24.21 16.29
CA MET A 256 19.90 23.60 17.63
C MET A 256 21.32 23.61 18.19
N LYS A 257 22.34 23.36 17.36
CA LYS A 257 23.74 23.48 17.75
C LYS A 257 24.16 24.89 18.16
N GLN A 258 23.50 25.93 17.66
CA GLN A 258 23.79 27.32 18.03
C GLN A 258 23.01 27.79 19.26
N ASN A 259 21.78 27.29 19.48
CA ASN A 259 20.82 27.88 20.44
C ASN A 259 20.39 26.92 21.59
N ALA A 260 20.70 25.63 21.48
CA ALA A 260 20.25 24.57 22.39
C ALA A 260 21.30 23.44 22.59
N ASP A 261 22.58 23.69 22.35
CA ASP A 261 23.62 22.66 22.51
C ASP A 261 23.83 22.22 23.97
N ASP A 262 23.43 23.03 24.95
CA ASP A 262 23.41 22.64 26.37
C ASP A 262 22.19 21.77 26.75
N VAL A 263 21.25 21.57 25.82
CA VAL A 263 20.02 20.79 26.00
C VAL A 263 20.16 19.38 25.46
N PHE A 264 20.60 19.23 24.21
CA PHE A 264 20.67 17.94 23.50
C PHE A 264 21.98 17.19 23.78
N ASP A 265 21.90 15.91 24.13
CA ASP A 265 23.08 15.07 24.36
C ASP A 265 23.60 14.41 23.08
N ALA A 266 22.68 14.08 22.16
CA ALA A 266 22.98 13.59 20.81
C ALA A 266 22.11 14.30 19.77
N TYR A 267 22.59 14.38 18.53
CA TYR A 267 21.85 14.94 17.40
C TYR A 267 21.19 13.85 16.56
N THR A 268 19.99 14.10 16.06
CA THR A 268 19.19 13.08 15.34
C THR A 268 18.63 13.57 14.02
N PHE A 269 18.55 12.65 13.06
CA PHE A 269 18.05 12.93 11.72
C PHE A 269 17.45 11.69 11.06
N HIS A 270 16.59 11.94 10.08
CA HIS A 270 15.84 10.98 9.30
C HIS A 270 16.36 10.90 7.87
N VAL A 271 16.30 9.71 7.26
CA VAL A 271 16.67 9.52 5.84
C VAL A 271 16.04 8.28 5.22
N TYR A 272 15.26 8.47 4.17
CA TYR A 272 14.68 7.38 3.39
C TYR A 272 15.30 7.36 2.00
N GLY A 273 15.63 6.17 1.50
CA GLY A 273 16.01 6.00 0.10
C GLY A 273 17.33 6.62 -0.37
N ALA A 274 18.18 7.09 0.54
CA ALA A 274 19.48 7.65 0.16
C ALA A 274 20.43 6.56 -0.34
N SER A 275 21.12 6.85 -1.45
CA SER A 275 22.22 5.99 -1.92
C SER A 275 23.35 5.92 -0.88
N TYR A 276 24.17 4.85 -0.88
CA TYR A 276 25.37 4.76 -0.01
C TYR A 276 26.23 6.03 0.03
N ASN A 277 26.39 6.71 -1.12
CA ASN A 277 27.21 7.91 -1.23
C ASN A 277 26.47 9.18 -0.78
N ASP A 278 25.17 9.27 -1.07
CA ASP A 278 24.30 10.37 -0.63
C ASP A 278 24.16 10.38 0.91
N LEU A 279 23.85 9.22 1.50
CA LEU A 279 23.84 9.04 2.95
C LEU A 279 25.17 9.47 3.59
N GLY A 280 26.29 9.14 2.94
CA GLY A 280 27.61 9.57 3.37
C GLY A 280 27.83 11.09 3.40
N ALA A 281 27.41 11.79 2.34
CA ALA A 281 27.47 13.25 2.30
C ALA A 281 26.61 13.87 3.42
N ARG A 282 25.38 13.37 3.60
CA ARG A 282 24.45 13.80 4.65
C ARG A 282 25.00 13.59 6.07
N ILE A 283 25.72 12.50 6.31
CA ILE A 283 26.40 12.24 7.60
C ILE A 283 27.58 13.20 7.78
N ALA A 284 28.43 13.37 6.76
CA ALA A 284 29.59 14.25 6.83
C ALA A 284 29.20 15.72 7.11
N GLU A 285 28.12 16.21 6.50
CA GLU A 285 27.53 17.53 6.77
C GLU A 285 27.12 17.69 8.24
N ARG A 286 26.41 16.69 8.80
CA ARG A 286 25.93 16.72 10.20
C ARG A 286 27.08 16.63 11.20
N LYS A 287 28.06 15.76 10.96
CA LYS A 287 29.31 15.72 11.76
C LYS A 287 30.04 17.06 11.73
N SER A 288 30.11 17.71 10.57
CA SER A 288 30.71 19.05 10.43
C SER A 288 29.92 20.12 11.20
N ALA A 289 28.59 19.98 11.29
CA ALA A 289 27.75 20.90 12.05
C ALA A 289 27.88 20.73 13.57
N VAL A 290 27.81 19.50 14.09
CA VAL A 290 27.63 19.26 15.55
C VAL A 290 28.94 19.09 16.34
N GLY A 291 30.05 18.83 15.65
CA GLY A 291 31.36 18.59 16.27
C GLY A 291 31.48 17.20 16.89
N SER A 292 31.90 17.13 18.16
CA SER A 292 32.16 15.87 18.88
C SER A 292 30.92 15.22 19.51
N LYS A 293 29.73 15.78 19.32
CA LYS A 293 28.47 15.23 19.85
C LYS A 293 28.11 13.96 19.07
N PRO A 294 27.55 12.92 19.72
CA PRO A 294 27.03 11.76 19.01
C PRO A 294 25.91 12.16 18.02
N ILE A 295 25.77 11.35 16.97
CA ILE A 295 24.68 11.47 15.99
C ILE A 295 24.01 10.10 15.86
N VAL A 296 22.69 10.04 15.99
CA VAL A 296 21.89 8.83 15.78
C VAL A 296 20.98 9.06 14.57
N MET A 297 20.91 8.08 13.67
CA MET A 297 19.93 8.07 12.59
C MET A 297 18.66 7.40 13.13
N THR A 298 17.74 8.19 13.69
CA THR A 298 16.56 7.70 14.43
C THR A 298 15.46 7.13 13.54
N GLU A 299 15.49 7.43 12.23
CA GLU A 299 14.57 6.82 11.28
C GLU A 299 15.18 6.67 9.88
N PHE A 300 15.17 5.44 9.35
CA PHE A 300 15.53 5.16 7.96
C PHE A 300 14.82 3.94 7.38
N GLY A 301 14.63 3.91 6.07
CA GLY A 301 14.02 2.79 5.36
C GLY A 301 13.74 3.06 3.88
N TRP A 302 12.95 2.17 3.28
CA TRP A 302 12.50 2.22 1.89
C TRP A 302 11.05 1.70 1.77
N GLY A 303 10.35 2.06 0.69
CA GLY A 303 8.90 1.87 0.57
C GLY A 303 8.43 0.58 -0.09
N ASP A 304 9.31 -0.38 -0.36
CA ASP A 304 8.97 -1.68 -0.95
C ASP A 304 9.55 -2.87 -0.14
N ASP A 305 8.98 -4.04 -0.35
CA ASP A 305 9.40 -5.30 0.30
C ASP A 305 10.65 -5.92 -0.35
N ASN A 306 11.41 -5.18 -1.16
CA ASN A 306 12.66 -5.68 -1.75
C ASN A 306 13.81 -5.43 -0.77
N ALA A 307 13.95 -6.36 0.17
CA ALA A 307 15.08 -6.40 1.10
C ALA A 307 16.46 -6.38 0.40
N SER A 308 16.55 -6.86 -0.84
CA SER A 308 17.77 -6.84 -1.67
C SER A 308 17.94 -5.56 -2.49
N ASN A 309 18.10 -4.43 -1.81
CA ASN A 309 18.29 -3.12 -2.45
C ASN A 309 19.71 -2.59 -2.19
N TRP A 310 20.63 -2.86 -3.13
CA TRP A 310 22.04 -2.43 -3.04
C TRP A 310 22.20 -0.91 -2.91
N ASP A 311 21.30 -0.09 -3.44
CA ASP A 311 21.48 1.37 -3.38
C ASP A 311 20.88 1.97 -2.11
N SER A 312 19.75 1.43 -1.60
CA SER A 312 18.97 2.06 -0.51
C SER A 312 18.42 1.10 0.56
N GLY A 313 18.87 -0.15 0.58
CA GLY A 313 18.44 -1.16 1.55
C GLY A 313 19.00 -0.98 2.96
N PHE A 314 18.60 -1.88 3.85
CA PHE A 314 18.99 -1.83 5.25
C PHE A 314 20.48 -2.08 5.48
N ALA A 315 21.08 -3.08 4.81
CA ALA A 315 22.51 -3.39 4.96
C ALA A 315 23.41 -2.23 4.50
N ASN A 316 23.14 -1.69 3.30
CA ASN A 316 23.71 -0.44 2.77
C ASN A 316 23.77 0.67 3.83
N SER A 317 22.63 0.97 4.45
CA SER A 317 22.48 2.11 5.35
C SER A 317 23.13 1.86 6.71
N VAL A 318 23.05 0.63 7.23
CA VAL A 318 23.73 0.20 8.47
C VAL A 318 25.25 0.22 8.33
N ILE A 319 25.78 -0.35 7.25
CA ILE A 319 27.22 -0.36 6.98
C ILE A 319 27.75 1.08 6.85
N ARG A 320 26.99 1.95 6.16
CA ARG A 320 27.35 3.37 6.01
C ARG A 320 27.33 4.11 7.35
N ALA A 321 26.27 3.96 8.13
CA ALA A 321 26.12 4.59 9.44
C ALA A 321 27.27 4.24 10.39
N ALA A 322 27.63 2.95 10.47
CA ALA A 322 28.72 2.47 11.29
C ALA A 322 30.08 3.03 10.82
N ASN A 323 30.41 2.86 9.53
CA ASN A 323 31.73 3.24 8.99
C ASN A 323 31.96 4.76 8.96
N ASP A 324 30.91 5.58 8.86
CA ASP A 324 31.02 7.05 9.00
C ASP A 324 30.93 7.52 10.47
N GLY A 325 30.75 6.62 11.43
CA GLY A 325 30.82 6.90 12.87
C GLY A 325 29.57 7.50 13.49
N LEU A 326 28.38 7.20 12.98
CA LEU A 326 27.13 7.40 13.74
C LEU A 326 27.14 6.53 15.01
N GLN A 327 26.34 6.89 16.01
CA GLN A 327 26.21 6.13 17.26
C GLN A 327 25.11 5.06 17.17
N GLY A 328 24.16 5.17 16.24
CA GLY A 328 23.10 4.17 16.05
C GLY A 328 22.30 4.41 14.77
N ALA A 329 21.52 3.40 14.37
CA ALA A 329 20.63 3.45 13.21
C ALA A 329 19.33 2.69 13.53
N LEU A 330 18.17 3.36 13.42
CA LEU A 330 16.86 2.84 13.81
C LEU A 330 15.92 2.73 12.59
N MET A 331 15.48 1.51 12.28
CA MET A 331 14.70 1.22 11.08
C MET A 331 13.23 1.62 11.22
N TRP A 332 12.65 2.20 10.17
CA TRP A 332 11.21 2.36 10.01
C TRP A 332 10.63 1.16 9.25
N GLN A 333 9.71 0.39 9.81
CA GLN A 333 9.32 0.26 11.22
C GLN A 333 9.11 -1.22 11.59
N LEU A 334 9.03 -1.54 12.88
CA LEU A 334 8.98 -2.93 13.34
C LEU A 334 7.73 -3.69 12.82
N ASN A 335 6.55 -3.23 13.17
CA ASN A 335 5.29 -3.92 12.86
C ASN A 335 4.25 -2.94 12.33
N GLY A 336 3.32 -3.44 11.52
CA GLY A 336 2.21 -2.64 11.04
C GLY A 336 1.26 -2.24 12.17
N ALA A 337 0.80 -1.00 12.16
CA ALA A 337 -0.01 -0.41 13.23
C ALA A 337 -1.21 0.36 12.68
N TRP A 338 -2.28 0.41 13.47
CA TRP A 338 -3.53 1.09 13.12
C TRP A 338 -3.84 2.17 14.15
N THR A 339 -4.27 3.34 13.69
CA THR A 339 -4.52 4.51 14.53
C THR A 339 -5.90 5.10 14.21
N SER A 340 -6.56 5.69 15.21
CA SER A 340 -7.87 6.35 15.04
C SER A 340 -7.87 7.83 15.38
N ASP A 341 -6.72 8.34 15.84
CA ASP A 341 -6.53 9.69 16.37
C ASP A 341 -5.02 9.90 16.66
N PRO A 342 -4.27 10.62 15.80
CA PRO A 342 -4.67 11.01 14.44
C PRO A 342 -4.86 9.79 13.54
N ASP A 343 -5.53 10.00 12.40
CA ASP A 343 -5.64 9.00 11.33
C ASP A 343 -4.29 8.80 10.63
N GLY A 344 -3.74 7.59 10.70
CA GLY A 344 -2.43 7.25 10.12
C GLY A 344 -2.08 5.78 10.28
N ASP A 345 -2.60 4.94 9.39
CA ASP A 345 -2.32 3.49 9.37
C ASP A 345 -0.98 3.22 8.70
N THR A 346 -0.03 2.66 9.44
CA THR A 346 1.32 2.37 8.95
C THR A 346 1.44 0.87 8.67
N ASN A 347 1.03 0.43 7.47
CA ASN A 347 0.94 -0.99 7.08
C ASN A 347 1.46 -1.23 5.66
N GLY A 348 1.81 -2.47 5.34
CA GLY A 348 2.40 -2.87 4.05
C GLY A 348 3.92 -2.91 4.10
N SER A 349 4.54 -2.70 2.94
CA SER A 349 5.98 -2.84 2.68
C SER A 349 6.93 -2.06 3.59
N TYR A 350 6.45 -1.07 4.33
CA TYR A 350 7.22 -0.27 5.30
C TYR A 350 7.48 -0.98 6.64
N THR A 351 7.03 -2.22 6.80
CA THR A 351 7.07 -2.96 8.09
C THR A 351 7.89 -4.23 7.99
N MET A 352 8.42 -4.72 9.11
CA MET A 352 8.99 -6.07 9.15
C MET A 352 7.89 -7.14 9.12
N TRP A 353 6.72 -6.86 9.71
CA TRP A 353 5.50 -7.63 9.47
C TRP A 353 4.27 -6.73 9.56
N ASP A 354 3.26 -7.02 8.74
CA ASP A 354 2.07 -6.18 8.67
C ASP A 354 1.17 -6.27 9.92
N GLY A 355 0.23 -5.34 10.06
CA GLY A 355 -0.85 -5.45 11.05
C GLY A 355 -1.91 -6.50 10.69
N LEU A 356 -2.79 -6.80 11.65
CA LEU A 356 -3.79 -7.89 11.54
C LEU A 356 -4.68 -7.86 10.27
N PRO A 357 -5.17 -6.72 9.76
CA PRO A 357 -5.93 -6.68 8.50
C PRO A 357 -5.18 -7.18 7.26
N LEU A 358 -3.85 -7.24 7.29
CA LEU A 358 -3.03 -7.81 6.22
C LEU A 358 -2.50 -9.22 6.54
N GLY A 359 -2.92 -9.82 7.65
CA GLY A 359 -2.61 -11.21 8.00
C GLY A 359 -1.31 -11.44 8.77
N LEU A 360 -0.66 -10.39 9.31
CA LEU A 360 0.55 -10.50 10.14
C LEU A 360 1.70 -11.29 9.48
N LYS A 361 1.79 -11.28 8.15
CA LYS A 361 2.85 -12.00 7.42
C LYS A 361 4.19 -11.27 7.61
N PRO A 362 5.31 -11.99 7.88
CA PRO A 362 6.63 -11.37 7.82
C PRO A 362 6.97 -10.98 6.38
N ASN A 363 7.40 -9.73 6.21
CA ASN A 363 7.93 -9.19 4.97
C ASN A 363 9.36 -9.72 4.74
N LYS A 364 9.87 -9.72 3.50
CA LYS A 364 11.27 -10.12 3.21
C LYS A 364 12.25 -9.28 4.02
N THR A 365 11.92 -8.00 4.19
CA THR A 365 12.66 -7.02 5.01
C THR A 365 12.94 -7.51 6.43
N TYR A 366 12.03 -8.25 7.06
CA TYR A 366 12.24 -8.83 8.41
C TYR A 366 13.49 -9.70 8.50
N TYR A 367 13.79 -10.47 7.46
CA TYR A 367 14.86 -11.46 7.50
C TYR A 367 16.24 -10.79 7.40
N SER A 368 16.41 -9.80 6.53
CA SER A 368 17.66 -9.03 6.43
C SER A 368 17.83 -8.05 7.60
N ALA A 369 16.77 -7.32 7.97
CA ALA A 369 16.78 -6.41 9.10
C ALA A 369 16.98 -7.13 10.44
N GLY A 370 16.33 -8.29 10.63
CA GLY A 370 16.44 -9.09 11.84
C GLY A 370 17.81 -9.73 12.04
N LEU A 371 18.52 -10.09 10.96
CA LEU A 371 19.93 -10.49 11.06
C LEU A 371 20.81 -9.31 11.55
N LEU A 372 20.60 -8.11 11.00
CA LEU A 372 21.34 -6.91 11.41
C LEU A 372 21.02 -6.54 12.86
N ALA A 373 19.75 -6.51 13.26
CA ALA A 373 19.30 -6.21 14.61
C ALA A 373 19.82 -7.21 15.64
N ARG A 374 19.67 -8.51 15.40
CA ARG A 374 20.05 -9.56 16.35
C ARG A 374 21.56 -9.64 16.58
N TYR A 375 22.36 -9.53 15.52
CA TYR A 375 23.79 -9.88 15.56
C TYR A 375 24.77 -8.71 15.52
N VAL A 376 24.36 -7.50 15.15
CA VAL A 376 25.17 -6.30 15.40
C VAL A 376 25.07 -5.96 16.90
N PRO A 377 26.17 -6.07 17.67
CA PRO A 377 26.09 -6.02 19.12
C PRO A 377 25.83 -4.60 19.65
N GLU A 378 25.04 -4.53 20.71
CA GLU A 378 24.80 -3.30 21.48
C GLU A 378 26.08 -2.76 22.12
N HIS A 379 26.14 -1.43 22.25
CA HIS A 379 27.26 -0.69 22.82
C HIS A 379 28.66 -1.17 22.38
N SER A 380 28.82 -1.39 21.08
CA SER A 380 29.99 -2.00 20.49
C SER A 380 30.95 -0.98 19.89
N GLN A 381 32.22 -1.36 19.75
CA GLN A 381 33.19 -0.59 18.98
C GLN A 381 33.00 -0.90 17.50
N VAL A 382 32.84 0.11 16.64
CA VAL A 382 32.99 -0.04 15.19
C VAL A 382 34.47 0.03 14.87
N LEU A 383 34.99 -1.02 14.21
CA LEU A 383 36.37 -1.14 13.78
C LEU A 383 36.53 -0.58 12.37
N ALA A 384 37.70 0.00 12.06
CA ALA A 384 37.95 0.52 10.72
C ALA A 384 38.09 -0.64 9.70
N VAL A 385 37.29 -0.58 8.63
CA VAL A 385 37.23 -1.57 7.55
C VAL A 385 37.68 -0.96 6.21
N ASN A 386 38.39 -1.73 5.39
CA ASN A 386 38.74 -1.37 4.02
C ASN A 386 38.44 -2.55 3.06
N THR A 387 37.66 -2.29 2.01
CA THR A 387 37.28 -3.28 0.97
C THR A 387 38.16 -3.20 -0.29
N GLY A 388 39.30 -2.49 -0.23
CA GLY A 388 40.20 -2.30 -1.38
C GLY A 388 39.63 -1.42 -2.50
N GLY A 389 38.56 -0.67 -2.23
CA GLY A 389 37.85 0.12 -3.24
C GLY A 389 36.90 -0.70 -4.13
N ALA A 390 36.58 -1.94 -3.74
CA ALA A 390 35.61 -2.77 -4.44
C ALA A 390 34.22 -2.11 -4.51
N SER A 391 33.59 -2.14 -5.69
CA SER A 391 32.29 -1.53 -5.98
C SER A 391 31.10 -2.49 -5.89
N ASP A 392 31.38 -3.76 -5.60
CA ASP A 392 30.46 -4.89 -5.57
C ASP A 392 30.39 -5.59 -4.19
N ILE A 393 31.17 -5.11 -3.21
CA ILE A 393 31.07 -5.50 -1.80
C ILE A 393 31.18 -4.27 -0.88
N ARG A 394 30.51 -4.33 0.28
CA ARG A 394 30.66 -3.40 1.40
C ARG A 394 30.70 -4.19 2.69
N ALA A 395 31.41 -3.69 3.71
CA ALA A 395 31.47 -4.35 5.00
C ALA A 395 31.61 -3.36 6.16
N ALA A 396 31.11 -3.77 7.33
CA ALA A 396 31.36 -3.14 8.62
C ALA A 396 31.72 -4.21 9.65
N ALA A 397 32.59 -3.88 10.61
CA ALA A 397 33.06 -4.80 11.63
C ALA A 397 32.89 -4.18 13.03
N PHE A 398 32.40 -5.00 13.96
CA PHE A 398 31.99 -4.61 15.29
C PHE A 398 32.70 -5.47 16.34
N LYS A 399 33.03 -4.88 17.48
CA LYS A 399 33.58 -5.58 18.64
C LYS A 399 32.75 -5.25 19.88
N ALA A 400 32.06 -6.26 20.41
CA ALA A 400 31.25 -6.16 21.62
C ALA A 400 32.12 -6.00 22.88
N LYS A 401 31.51 -5.53 23.98
CA LYS A 401 32.19 -5.34 25.29
C LYS A 401 32.72 -6.65 25.90
N ASP A 402 32.12 -7.79 25.56
CA ASP A 402 32.60 -9.14 25.92
C ASP A 402 33.75 -9.65 25.01
N GLY A 403 34.19 -8.83 24.05
CA GLY A 403 35.23 -9.14 23.09
C GLY A 403 34.78 -10.04 21.94
N ASN A 404 33.49 -10.28 21.73
CA ASN A 404 32.98 -10.94 20.53
C ASN A 404 33.03 -10.01 19.31
N TYR A 405 33.27 -10.59 18.14
CA TYR A 405 33.34 -9.87 16.87
C TYR A 405 32.12 -10.21 16.02
N THR A 406 31.56 -9.20 15.35
CA THR A 406 30.58 -9.38 14.26
C THR A 406 31.08 -8.65 13.03
N ILE A 407 30.99 -9.28 11.86
CA ILE A 407 31.22 -8.67 10.55
C ILE A 407 29.92 -8.76 9.76
N VAL A 408 29.50 -7.64 9.18
CA VAL A 408 28.42 -7.56 8.20
C VAL A 408 29.06 -7.39 6.83
N LEU A 409 28.73 -8.28 5.89
CA LEU A 409 29.06 -8.17 4.47
C LEU A 409 27.77 -7.95 3.68
N GLU A 410 27.74 -6.91 2.86
CA GLU A 410 26.76 -6.76 1.78
C GLU A 410 27.50 -7.00 0.45
N SER A 411 27.00 -7.91 -0.38
CA SER A 411 27.56 -8.20 -1.70
C SER A 411 26.49 -8.00 -2.78
N LYS A 412 26.90 -7.34 -3.87
CA LYS A 412 26.04 -6.99 -5.00
C LYS A 412 25.85 -8.19 -5.91
N SER A 413 24.65 -8.34 -6.47
CA SER A 413 24.41 -9.30 -7.55
C SER A 413 25.35 -9.05 -8.74
N GLY A 414 25.77 -10.12 -9.40
CA GLY A 414 26.83 -10.11 -10.41
C GLY A 414 27.52 -11.48 -10.51
N GLN A 415 28.85 -11.50 -10.48
CA GLN A 415 29.62 -12.74 -10.42
C GLN A 415 29.75 -13.24 -8.97
N SER A 416 29.91 -14.55 -8.80
CA SER A 416 30.32 -15.17 -7.53
C SER A 416 31.69 -14.66 -7.08
N LYS A 417 31.89 -14.61 -5.76
CA LYS A 417 33.03 -13.93 -5.13
C LYS A 417 33.65 -14.82 -4.06
N ASN A 418 34.99 -14.80 -4.01
CA ASN A 418 35.75 -15.32 -2.87
C ASN A 418 36.16 -14.11 -2.03
N VAL A 419 35.67 -14.03 -0.79
CA VAL A 419 35.88 -12.86 0.09
C VAL A 419 36.76 -13.25 1.27
N THR A 420 38.00 -12.74 1.27
CA THR A 420 38.95 -12.91 2.37
C THR A 420 38.75 -11.80 3.40
N PHE A 421 38.55 -12.17 4.66
CA PHE A 421 38.54 -11.25 5.80
C PHE A 421 39.89 -11.33 6.51
N ASP A 422 40.58 -10.19 6.63
CA ASP A 422 41.95 -10.09 7.12
C ASP A 422 42.02 -9.16 8.34
N PHE A 423 42.45 -9.68 9.48
CA PHE A 423 42.62 -8.96 10.75
C PHE A 423 44.07 -8.47 10.97
N GLY A 424 44.91 -8.56 9.93
CA GLY A 424 46.32 -8.22 9.96
C GLY A 424 47.08 -9.12 10.93
N THR A 425 47.83 -8.51 11.85
CA THR A 425 48.59 -9.24 12.89
C THR A 425 47.73 -9.70 14.08
N THR A 426 46.40 -9.52 14.04
CA THR A 426 45.52 -9.86 15.17
C THR A 426 45.02 -11.29 15.07
N THR A 427 45.49 -12.18 15.94
CA THR A 427 44.89 -13.51 16.10
C THR A 427 43.55 -13.39 16.85
N ILE A 428 42.44 -13.66 16.17
CA ILE A 428 41.11 -13.69 16.77
C ILE A 428 40.92 -14.97 17.60
N GLY A 429 41.25 -16.14 17.02
CA GLY A 429 41.26 -17.43 17.73
C GLY A 429 39.88 -17.90 18.22
N LYS A 430 38.80 -17.41 17.60
CA LYS A 430 37.41 -17.74 17.95
C LYS A 430 36.71 -18.47 16.81
N THR A 431 35.70 -19.25 17.16
CA THR A 431 34.73 -19.78 16.20
C THR A 431 33.80 -18.67 15.75
N PHE A 432 33.70 -18.48 14.44
CA PHE A 432 32.69 -17.68 13.77
C PHE A 432 31.53 -18.57 13.33
N TYR A 433 30.32 -18.02 13.39
CA TYR A 433 29.08 -18.56 12.85
C TYR A 433 28.67 -17.70 11.66
N LYS A 434 28.40 -18.34 10.51
CA LYS A 434 27.91 -17.68 9.29
C LYS A 434 26.39 -17.81 9.21
N MET A 435 25.71 -16.68 9.01
CA MET A 435 24.31 -16.60 8.60
C MET A 435 24.23 -15.76 7.33
N ASN A 436 23.27 -16.02 6.46
CA ASN A 436 23.20 -15.40 5.15
C ASN A 436 21.74 -15.12 4.75
N TYR A 437 21.51 -13.95 4.19
CA TYR A 437 20.22 -13.55 3.63
C TYR A 437 20.31 -13.44 2.11
N GLN A 438 19.30 -13.98 1.42
CA GLN A 438 19.06 -13.88 -0.01
C GLN A 438 17.57 -13.67 -0.30
N ASP A 439 17.25 -13.21 -1.50
CA ASP A 439 15.92 -12.74 -1.87
C ASP A 439 14.87 -13.84 -2.12
N ASP A 440 15.30 -15.10 -2.08
CA ASP A 440 14.50 -16.32 -2.20
C ASP A 440 13.98 -16.85 -0.83
N VAL A 441 14.19 -16.10 0.25
CA VAL A 441 13.78 -16.45 1.61
C VAL A 441 12.30 -16.86 1.68
N GLN A 442 12.03 -17.99 2.34
CA GLN A 442 10.69 -18.53 2.47
C GLN A 442 9.92 -17.80 3.58
N ARG A 443 8.88 -17.07 3.18
CA ARG A 443 8.00 -16.33 4.09
C ARG A 443 6.93 -17.24 4.70
N ASP A 444 7.26 -17.90 5.81
CA ASP A 444 6.34 -18.70 6.62
C ASP A 444 5.90 -18.00 7.92
N GLY A 445 4.84 -18.51 8.56
CA GLY A 445 4.27 -17.92 9.78
C GLY A 445 5.16 -18.01 11.03
N ASN A 446 6.19 -18.87 11.02
CA ASN A 446 7.14 -18.99 12.15
C ASN A 446 8.10 -17.80 12.22
N ALA A 447 8.23 -17.01 11.13
CA ALA A 447 9.13 -15.85 11.06
C ALA A 447 10.57 -16.19 11.53
N LEU A 448 11.11 -17.32 11.07
CA LEU A 448 12.47 -17.76 11.42
C LEU A 448 13.51 -16.91 10.70
N LEU A 449 14.46 -16.33 11.44
CA LEU A 449 15.61 -15.69 10.81
C LEU A 449 16.53 -16.75 10.19
N PRO A 450 17.31 -16.41 9.14
CA PRO A 450 18.25 -17.35 8.53
C PRO A 450 19.15 -18.00 9.59
N ALA A 451 19.11 -19.33 9.62
CA ALA A 451 19.86 -20.15 10.56
C ALA A 451 21.37 -20.12 10.27
N VAL A 452 22.16 -20.71 11.16
CA VAL A 452 23.61 -20.89 10.93
C VAL A 452 23.83 -21.83 9.74
N GLU A 453 24.43 -21.32 8.66
CA GLU A 453 24.83 -22.10 7.49
C GLU A 453 26.11 -22.91 7.76
N ASN A 454 27.06 -22.33 8.50
CA ASN A 454 28.35 -22.94 8.80
C ASN A 454 28.98 -22.35 10.08
N SER A 455 29.91 -23.07 10.69
CA SER A 455 30.78 -22.54 11.75
C SER A 455 32.23 -23.00 11.57
N PHE A 456 33.18 -22.09 11.78
CA PHE A 456 34.62 -22.31 11.55
C PHE A 456 35.46 -21.43 12.48
N THR A 457 36.69 -21.84 12.78
CA THR A 457 37.61 -21.03 13.61
C THR A 457 38.54 -20.21 12.73
N ALA A 458 38.64 -18.91 12.98
CA ALA A 458 39.53 -18.01 12.27
C ALA A 458 40.66 -17.48 13.19
N ASN A 459 41.87 -17.39 12.64
CA ASN A 459 43.05 -16.85 13.33
C ASN A 459 43.27 -15.39 12.93
N GLN A 460 44.22 -15.12 12.03
CA GLN A 460 44.49 -13.78 11.49
C GLN A 460 43.66 -13.46 10.24
N SER A 461 43.12 -14.47 9.55
CA SER A 461 42.23 -14.32 8.41
C SER A 461 41.33 -15.55 8.22
N PHE A 462 40.33 -15.42 7.35
CA PHE A 462 39.57 -16.53 6.75
C PHE A 462 39.04 -16.10 5.37
N THR A 463 38.64 -17.05 4.52
CA THR A 463 38.00 -16.78 3.22
C THR A 463 36.64 -17.47 3.16
N ASP A 464 35.62 -16.74 2.69
CA ASP A 464 34.33 -17.30 2.30
C ASP A 464 34.25 -17.40 0.78
N SER A 465 34.16 -18.63 0.28
CA SER A 465 34.05 -18.97 -1.15
C SER A 465 32.63 -19.34 -1.58
N ALA A 466 31.64 -19.12 -0.72
CA ALA A 466 30.23 -19.43 -0.97
C ALA A 466 29.37 -18.17 -1.20
N ILE A 467 29.97 -17.04 -1.59
CA ILE A 467 29.24 -15.82 -1.97
C ILE A 467 28.88 -15.92 -3.46
N ASN A 468 27.62 -16.23 -3.75
CA ASN A 468 27.13 -16.50 -5.09
C ASN A 468 26.86 -15.22 -5.92
N SER A 469 26.28 -15.41 -7.12
CA SER A 469 25.90 -14.37 -8.08
C SER A 469 24.77 -13.46 -7.65
N GLU A 470 23.99 -13.84 -6.63
CA GLU A 470 22.82 -13.08 -6.19
C GLU A 470 23.21 -11.95 -5.24
N TYR A 471 22.26 -11.08 -4.90
CA TYR A 471 22.46 -10.16 -3.79
C TYR A 471 22.42 -10.94 -2.48
N ASN A 472 23.37 -10.66 -1.60
CA ASN A 472 23.56 -11.39 -0.37
C ASN A 472 23.99 -10.46 0.77
N VAL A 473 23.40 -10.66 1.95
CA VAL A 473 23.82 -10.04 3.21
C VAL A 473 24.25 -11.15 4.16
N SER A 474 25.55 -11.23 4.41
CA SER A 474 26.14 -12.27 5.26
C SER A 474 26.61 -11.68 6.59
N ILE A 475 26.30 -12.38 7.68
CA ILE A 475 26.75 -12.09 9.04
C ILE A 475 27.77 -13.16 9.43
N TYR A 476 28.93 -12.72 9.93
CA TYR A 476 29.92 -13.57 10.56
C TYR A 476 30.09 -13.11 12.00
N THR A 477 29.68 -13.90 12.98
CA THR A 477 29.79 -13.50 14.40
C THR A 477 30.45 -14.57 15.26
N THR A 478 31.23 -14.15 16.26
CA THR A 478 31.76 -15.04 17.30
C THR A 478 30.86 -15.11 18.53
N ALA A 479 29.79 -14.31 18.59
CA ALA A 479 28.75 -14.49 19.60
C ALA A 479 28.01 -15.80 19.31
N LYS A 480 27.72 -16.60 20.34
CA LYS A 480 26.92 -17.82 20.16
C LYS A 480 25.53 -17.42 19.67
N PRO A 481 25.05 -17.90 18.51
CA PRO A 481 23.71 -17.55 18.05
C PRO A 481 22.63 -18.07 19.02
N GLN A 482 21.57 -17.28 19.19
CA GLN A 482 20.44 -17.62 20.05
C GLN A 482 19.56 -18.65 19.34
N ALA A 483 18.97 -19.60 20.09
CA ALA A 483 18.13 -20.62 19.50
C ALA A 483 16.84 -20.05 18.86
N GLN A 484 16.26 -20.82 17.95
CA GLN A 484 14.98 -20.55 17.31
C GLN A 484 14.10 -21.82 17.42
N VAL A 485 12.78 -21.71 17.39
CA VAL A 485 11.88 -22.88 17.51
C VAL A 485 10.83 -22.83 16.40
N LYS A 486 10.86 -23.82 15.51
CA LYS A 486 9.86 -24.02 14.46
C LYS A 486 8.68 -24.83 15.00
N MET A 487 7.46 -24.35 14.79
CA MET A 487 6.19 -24.95 15.18
C MET A 487 5.48 -25.58 13.97
N THR A 488 4.91 -26.78 14.17
CA THR A 488 4.12 -27.47 13.14
C THR A 488 2.91 -28.18 13.74
N PRO A 489 1.67 -27.87 13.30
CA PRO A 489 1.28 -26.72 12.49
C PRO A 489 1.47 -25.38 13.23
N ILE A 490 1.80 -24.33 12.47
CA ILE A 490 1.90 -22.95 12.98
C ILE A 490 0.52 -22.31 13.22
N GLU A 491 -0.47 -22.67 12.39
CA GLU A 491 -1.88 -22.29 12.54
C GLU A 491 -2.77 -23.51 12.37
N SER A 492 -3.81 -23.65 13.19
CA SER A 492 -4.75 -24.78 13.08
C SER A 492 -6.13 -24.44 13.65
N THR A 493 -7.13 -25.27 13.35
CA THR A 493 -8.47 -25.21 13.94
C THR A 493 -8.79 -26.53 14.65
N VAL A 494 -9.31 -26.47 15.87
CA VAL A 494 -9.67 -27.65 16.67
C VAL A 494 -11.01 -27.41 17.37
N ALA A 495 -11.86 -28.44 17.46
CA ALA A 495 -13.11 -28.37 18.20
C ALA A 495 -12.90 -28.65 19.69
N SER A 496 -13.68 -28.00 20.56
CA SER A 496 -13.80 -28.41 21.97
C SER A 496 -14.12 -29.90 22.10
N GLY A 497 -13.48 -30.59 23.04
CA GLY A 497 -13.61 -32.03 23.23
C GLY A 497 -12.76 -32.89 22.29
N SER A 498 -12.12 -32.32 21.26
CA SER A 498 -11.08 -32.97 20.44
C SER A 498 -9.68 -32.67 21.01
N THR A 499 -8.63 -33.24 20.42
CA THR A 499 -7.22 -32.89 20.72
C THR A 499 -6.47 -32.52 19.45
N LEU A 500 -5.40 -31.72 19.58
CA LEU A 500 -4.48 -31.38 18.49
C LEU A 500 -3.04 -31.68 18.93
N THR A 501 -2.30 -32.45 18.13
CA THR A 501 -0.85 -32.64 18.34
C THR A 501 -0.07 -31.53 17.64
N LEU A 502 0.82 -30.88 18.38
CA LEU A 502 1.77 -29.89 17.89
C LEU A 502 3.19 -30.46 18.01
N ASN A 503 4.00 -30.25 16.98
CA ASN A 503 5.41 -30.56 16.96
C ASN A 503 6.23 -29.27 17.03
N ALA A 504 7.43 -29.37 17.62
CA ALA A 504 8.39 -28.29 17.66
C ALA A 504 9.78 -28.82 17.29
N THR A 505 10.57 -28.00 16.61
CA THR A 505 11.97 -28.30 16.28
C THR A 505 12.83 -27.12 16.70
N VAL A 506 13.83 -27.37 17.56
CA VAL A 506 14.79 -26.36 17.98
C VAL A 506 15.89 -26.25 16.93
N ILE A 507 16.17 -25.03 16.51
CA ILE A 507 17.19 -24.65 15.54
C ILE A 507 18.24 -23.82 16.29
N ASP A 508 19.51 -23.88 15.86
CA ASP A 508 20.63 -23.12 16.44
C ASP A 508 20.92 -23.42 17.94
N ALA A 509 20.51 -24.57 18.49
CA ALA A 509 20.78 -24.93 19.89
C ALA A 509 22.16 -25.60 20.12
N SER A 510 22.65 -26.36 19.15
CA SER A 510 23.87 -27.16 19.22
C SER A 510 24.68 -27.07 17.93
N TYR A 511 25.99 -26.85 18.04
CA TYR A 511 26.88 -26.70 16.88
C TYR A 511 27.97 -27.77 16.90
N SER A 512 27.98 -28.64 15.89
CA SER A 512 29.12 -29.50 15.58
C SER A 512 30.13 -28.73 14.74
N GLN A 513 31.39 -28.71 15.15
CA GLN A 513 32.45 -28.08 14.36
C GLN A 513 32.70 -28.86 13.07
N THR A 514 32.57 -28.21 11.92
CA THR A 514 33.21 -28.63 10.67
C THR A 514 34.55 -27.91 10.56
N SER A 515 35.66 -28.63 10.74
CA SER A 515 36.99 -28.07 10.61
C SER A 515 37.28 -27.73 9.14
N VAL A 516 37.15 -26.45 8.78
CA VAL A 516 37.73 -25.93 7.54
C VAL A 516 39.24 -25.87 7.73
N ALA A 517 40.00 -26.46 6.81
CA ALA A 517 41.45 -26.42 6.87
C ALA A 517 41.95 -24.98 6.74
N ALA A 518 42.99 -24.63 7.51
CA ALA A 518 43.67 -23.36 7.33
C ALA A 518 44.55 -23.46 6.08
N ASP A 519 44.03 -23.01 4.93
CA ASP A 519 44.80 -22.89 3.69
C ASP A 519 45.86 -21.79 3.84
N THR A 520 47.01 -22.19 4.38
CA THR A 520 48.26 -21.45 4.23
C THR A 520 48.65 -21.47 2.76
N TYR A 521 48.59 -20.33 2.08
CA TYR A 521 49.09 -20.17 0.73
C TYR A 521 50.57 -20.58 0.62
N THR A 522 50.82 -21.73 0.00
CA THR A 522 52.09 -22.05 -0.66
C THR A 522 51.79 -22.31 -2.13
N THR A 523 52.42 -21.52 -3.00
CA THR A 523 52.41 -21.75 -4.44
C THR A 523 53.15 -23.05 -4.80
N ASP A 524 52.70 -23.68 -5.88
CA ASP A 524 53.24 -24.88 -6.55
C ASP A 524 52.59 -26.22 -6.17
N ASP A 525 51.55 -26.61 -6.92
CA ASP A 525 51.62 -27.75 -7.85
C ASP A 525 50.30 -27.94 -8.62
N ILE A 526 50.37 -27.92 -9.96
CA ILE A 526 49.24 -28.26 -10.84
C ILE A 526 49.42 -29.71 -11.32
N LEU A 527 48.55 -30.62 -10.89
CA LEU A 527 48.29 -31.87 -11.61
C LEU A 527 46.77 -32.18 -11.65
N PRO A 528 46.23 -32.63 -12.79
CA PRO A 528 44.79 -32.75 -12.99
C PRO A 528 44.25 -34.09 -12.46
N VAL A 529 43.09 -34.06 -11.80
CA VAL A 529 42.28 -35.25 -11.52
C VAL A 529 41.18 -35.37 -12.57
N THR A 530 41.07 -36.55 -13.17
CA THR A 530 40.20 -36.83 -14.32
C THR A 530 38.74 -36.96 -13.95
N GLU A 531 37.89 -36.42 -14.83
CA GLU A 531 36.44 -36.54 -14.86
C GLU A 531 35.97 -38.01 -14.93
N ASN A 532 35.30 -38.51 -13.88
CA ASN A 532 34.21 -39.50 -13.93
C ASN A 532 33.73 -39.82 -12.50
N ASP A 533 32.62 -39.20 -12.08
CA ASP A 533 31.40 -39.96 -11.73
C ASP A 533 30.22 -39.01 -11.39
N VAL A 534 29.00 -39.52 -11.54
CA VAL A 534 27.69 -38.85 -11.30
C VAL A 534 27.15 -37.97 -12.44
N LYS A 535 26.88 -38.63 -13.57
CA LYS A 535 25.56 -38.53 -14.24
C LYS A 535 24.69 -39.67 -13.65
N THR A 536 23.37 -39.60 -13.46
CA THR A 536 22.33 -38.70 -14.01
C THR A 536 21.09 -38.73 -13.11
N LYS A 537 20.38 -37.59 -12.99
CA LYS A 537 18.91 -37.51 -13.10
C LYS A 537 18.48 -36.03 -13.21
N GLU A 538 18.16 -35.62 -14.44
CA GLU A 538 17.63 -34.29 -14.78
C GLU A 538 16.29 -34.02 -14.05
N LYS A 539 15.86 -32.79 -13.74
CA LYS A 539 16.34 -31.44 -14.06
C LYS A 539 16.31 -31.00 -15.53
N GLN A 540 15.18 -31.19 -16.23
CA GLN A 540 14.75 -30.30 -17.33
C GLN A 540 13.25 -30.43 -17.63
N ASP A 541 12.47 -29.43 -17.22
CA ASP A 541 11.34 -28.85 -17.99
C ASP A 541 10.64 -27.74 -17.17
N ILE A 542 11.30 -26.58 -17.04
CA ILE A 542 10.67 -25.32 -16.59
C ILE A 542 11.31 -24.16 -17.36
N PHE A 543 10.76 -23.78 -18.52
CA PHE A 543 10.90 -22.43 -19.10
C PHE A 543 9.87 -22.20 -20.22
N ASN A 544 8.61 -21.97 -19.83
CA ASN A 544 7.66 -21.07 -20.51
C ASN A 544 6.27 -21.18 -19.86
N ASN A 545 5.87 -20.15 -19.10
CA ASN A 545 4.50 -19.59 -19.06
C ASN A 545 4.38 -18.55 -17.94
N TYR A 546 4.72 -17.29 -18.24
CA TYR A 546 4.17 -16.16 -17.50
C TYR A 546 2.77 -15.87 -18.05
N SER A 547 1.74 -16.37 -17.37
CA SER A 547 0.35 -15.96 -17.56
C SER A 547 -0.25 -15.61 -16.21
N THR A 548 -0.90 -14.46 -16.12
CA THR A 548 -1.50 -13.98 -14.87
C THR A 548 -2.61 -14.93 -14.41
N THR A 549 -2.48 -15.43 -13.18
CA THR A 549 -3.57 -16.08 -12.45
C THR A 549 -3.96 -15.18 -11.28
N THR A 550 -5.22 -14.75 -11.30
CA THR A 550 -5.89 -14.07 -10.19
C THR A 550 -5.90 -14.96 -8.96
N ALA A 551 -5.79 -14.35 -7.77
CA ALA A 551 -5.86 -15.03 -6.48
C ALA A 551 -7.25 -15.66 -6.25
N THR A 552 -7.46 -16.86 -6.78
CA THR A 552 -8.57 -17.74 -6.44
C THR A 552 -8.01 -18.98 -5.76
N SER A 553 -8.32 -19.09 -4.47
CA SER A 553 -7.83 -20.13 -3.55
C SER A 553 -6.32 -20.36 -3.54
N ASP A 554 -5.65 -19.82 -2.51
CA ASP A 554 -4.62 -20.60 -1.82
C ASP A 554 -5.29 -21.85 -1.22
N THR A 555 -5.49 -22.86 -2.07
CA THR A 555 -5.50 -24.24 -1.61
C THR A 555 -4.14 -24.49 -0.99
N TYR A 556 -4.10 -24.32 0.33
CA TYR A 556 -3.34 -25.24 1.16
C TYR A 556 -3.86 -26.65 0.84
N VAL A 557 -3.31 -27.24 -0.22
CA VAL A 557 -3.01 -28.66 -0.20
C VAL A 557 -2.00 -28.78 0.93
N THR A 558 -2.51 -29.00 2.15
CA THR A 558 -1.78 -29.85 3.06
C THR A 558 -1.53 -31.12 2.28
N PRO A 559 -0.28 -31.52 2.01
CA PRO A 559 -0.04 -32.92 1.72
C PRO A 559 -0.74 -33.68 2.84
N ALA A 560 -1.60 -34.63 2.51
CA ALA A 560 -1.97 -35.67 3.44
C ALA A 560 -0.76 -36.61 3.56
N GLU A 561 0.35 -36.06 4.05
CA GLU A 561 1.40 -36.84 4.67
C GLU A 561 0.73 -37.55 5.84
N GLU A 562 0.68 -38.88 5.76
CA GLU A 562 0.41 -39.69 6.93
C GLU A 562 1.55 -39.44 7.92
N TYR A 563 1.35 -38.46 8.80
CA TYR A 563 2.27 -38.16 9.89
C TYR A 563 2.32 -39.35 10.83
N THR A 564 3.27 -40.25 10.55
CA THR A 564 3.78 -41.19 11.53
C THR A 564 4.09 -40.41 12.82
N LEU A 565 3.62 -40.93 13.95
CA LEU A 565 3.69 -40.26 15.25
C LEU A 565 5.15 -40.04 15.63
N ALA A 566 5.68 -38.85 15.31
CA ALA A 566 7.01 -38.45 15.73
C ALA A 566 7.08 -38.42 17.26
N SER A 567 8.16 -38.95 17.83
CA SER A 567 8.36 -38.94 19.28
C SER A 567 8.38 -37.51 19.81
N ALA A 568 7.79 -37.29 20.98
CA ALA A 568 7.81 -36.01 21.69
C ALA A 568 9.23 -35.43 21.76
N SER A 569 9.43 -34.23 21.21
CA SER A 569 10.70 -33.52 21.38
C SER A 569 10.85 -33.13 22.85
N THR A 570 11.87 -33.68 23.49
CA THR A 570 12.32 -33.32 24.84
C THR A 570 13.07 -31.99 24.89
N ASP A 571 13.32 -31.38 23.73
CA ASP A 571 14.14 -30.18 23.57
C ASP A 571 13.36 -28.89 23.80
N VAL A 572 12.04 -29.00 24.02
CA VAL A 572 11.14 -27.89 24.35
C VAL A 572 10.29 -28.15 25.59
N THR A 573 9.89 -27.07 26.25
CA THR A 573 8.81 -27.05 27.24
C THR A 573 7.57 -26.40 26.64
N TRP A 574 6.42 -27.05 26.83
CA TRP A 574 5.14 -26.62 26.26
C TRP A 574 4.31 -25.83 27.29
N SER A 575 3.64 -24.78 26.82
CA SER A 575 2.71 -23.99 27.64
C SER A 575 1.58 -23.41 26.78
N VAL A 576 0.42 -23.20 27.41
CA VAL A 576 -0.68 -22.44 26.83
C VAL A 576 -0.55 -20.99 27.29
N VAL A 577 -0.64 -20.03 26.38
CA VAL A 577 -0.60 -18.61 26.74
C VAL A 577 -1.94 -18.20 27.34
N GLY A 578 -1.93 -17.59 28.53
CA GLY A 578 -3.13 -17.08 29.21
C GLY A 578 -3.96 -18.15 29.93
N SER A 579 -4.84 -17.70 30.84
CA SER A 579 -5.71 -18.56 31.66
C SER A 579 -6.99 -18.96 30.94
N GLY A 580 -7.51 -20.17 31.21
CA GLY A 580 -8.80 -20.62 30.64
C GLY A 580 -8.72 -20.91 29.14
N ASN A 581 -7.53 -21.29 28.66
CA ASN A 581 -7.22 -21.55 27.26
C ASN A 581 -6.93 -23.04 26.98
N GLY A 582 -7.38 -23.94 27.86
CA GLY A 582 -7.10 -25.37 27.76
C GLY A 582 -5.78 -25.77 28.40
N THR A 583 -5.27 -26.94 28.06
CA THR A 583 -4.02 -27.52 28.59
C THR A 583 -3.20 -28.16 27.49
N ILE A 584 -1.88 -28.23 27.63
CA ILE A 584 -1.00 -28.97 26.72
C ILE A 584 -0.12 -29.95 27.50
N SER A 585 0.07 -31.15 26.96
CA SER A 585 0.98 -32.15 27.54
C SER A 585 2.45 -31.77 27.31
N SER A 586 3.36 -32.41 28.05
CA SER A 586 4.80 -32.36 27.75
C SER A 586 5.17 -32.93 26.37
N THR A 587 4.25 -33.63 25.71
CA THR A 587 4.42 -34.23 24.38
C THR A 587 3.74 -33.43 23.26
N GLY A 588 3.39 -32.16 23.50
CA GLY A 588 2.78 -31.29 22.50
C GLY A 588 1.30 -31.56 22.18
N VAL A 589 0.61 -32.40 22.96
CA VAL A 589 -0.82 -32.69 22.74
C VAL A 589 -1.66 -31.63 23.46
N TYR A 590 -2.25 -30.73 22.68
CA TYR A 590 -3.15 -29.69 23.14
C TYR A 590 -4.59 -30.22 23.30
N SER A 591 -5.16 -29.96 24.47
CA SER A 591 -6.55 -30.19 24.83
C SER A 591 -7.26 -28.83 24.99
N PRO A 592 -8.11 -28.41 24.04
CA PRO A 592 -8.80 -27.13 24.08
C PRO A 592 -9.84 -27.08 25.21
N PRO A 593 -10.18 -25.87 25.69
CA PRO A 593 -11.29 -25.70 26.62
C PRO A 593 -12.64 -25.94 25.92
N ASP A 594 -13.70 -26.19 26.69
CA ASP A 594 -15.05 -26.05 26.14
C ASP A 594 -15.35 -24.57 25.89
N VAL A 595 -15.80 -24.24 24.68
CA VAL A 595 -16.14 -22.88 24.27
C VAL A 595 -17.53 -22.83 23.63
N THR A 596 -18.27 -21.78 23.95
CA THR A 596 -19.58 -21.50 23.34
C THR A 596 -19.47 -20.62 22.10
N THR A 597 -18.35 -19.94 21.89
CA THR A 597 -18.01 -19.12 20.71
C THR A 597 -16.60 -19.45 20.24
N GLU A 598 -16.28 -19.14 18.98
CA GLU A 598 -14.90 -19.25 18.49
C GLU A 598 -13.92 -18.46 19.39
N LYS A 599 -12.75 -19.04 19.67
CA LYS A 599 -11.68 -18.43 20.47
C LYS A 599 -10.31 -18.72 19.87
N LEU A 600 -9.50 -17.69 19.64
CA LEU A 600 -8.10 -17.87 19.24
C LEU A 600 -7.23 -18.06 20.51
N VAL A 601 -6.33 -19.04 20.47
CA VAL A 601 -5.41 -19.37 21.57
C VAL A 601 -3.99 -19.46 21.03
N ALA A 602 -3.01 -18.90 21.75
CA ALA A 602 -1.60 -19.11 21.45
C ALA A 602 -1.02 -20.26 22.29
N ILE A 603 -0.26 -21.13 21.63
CA ILE A 603 0.51 -22.22 22.25
C ILE A 603 1.99 -21.93 22.09
N LYS A 604 2.76 -21.99 23.18
CA LYS A 604 4.18 -21.69 23.23
C LYS A 604 5.01 -22.95 23.44
N ALA A 605 6.01 -23.17 22.58
CA ALA A 605 7.09 -24.13 22.82
C ALA A 605 8.41 -23.38 23.04
N THR A 606 9.03 -23.57 24.21
CA THR A 606 10.25 -22.87 24.64
C THR A 606 11.42 -23.82 24.65
N SER A 607 12.54 -23.51 24.01
CA SER A 607 13.73 -24.37 24.01
C SER A 607 14.24 -24.60 25.44
N VAL A 608 14.57 -25.85 25.74
CA VAL A 608 15.24 -26.25 26.98
C VAL A 608 16.70 -25.81 27.00
N ALA A 609 17.35 -25.77 25.84
CA ALA A 609 18.76 -25.38 25.71
C ALA A 609 18.97 -23.85 25.83
N ASP A 610 17.94 -23.07 25.46
CA ASP A 610 17.96 -21.61 25.50
C ASP A 610 16.54 -21.05 25.69
N PRO A 611 16.12 -20.71 26.92
CA PRO A 611 14.78 -20.24 27.20
C PRO A 611 14.36 -18.93 26.52
N LYS A 612 15.28 -18.18 25.88
CA LYS A 612 14.93 -17.03 25.03
C LYS A 612 14.47 -17.46 23.64
N GLY A 613 14.89 -18.62 23.16
CA GLY A 613 14.42 -19.22 21.91
C GLY A 613 13.08 -19.93 22.10
N TYR A 614 12.00 -19.38 21.53
CA TYR A 614 10.68 -20.00 21.56
C TYR A 614 9.85 -19.70 20.31
N GLY A 615 8.85 -20.55 20.06
CA GLY A 615 7.89 -20.44 18.97
C GLY A 615 6.46 -20.32 19.50
N ILE A 616 5.57 -19.75 18.70
CA ILE A 616 4.14 -19.57 19.00
C ILE A 616 3.32 -20.16 17.86
N ALA A 617 2.35 -21.02 18.16
CA ALA A 617 1.33 -21.47 17.22
C ALA A 617 -0.05 -20.89 17.59
N LEU A 618 -0.83 -20.48 16.58
CA LEU A 618 -2.15 -19.88 16.73
C LEU A 618 -3.26 -20.89 16.44
N ILE A 619 -4.00 -21.27 17.48
CA ILE A 619 -5.02 -22.31 17.42
C ILE A 619 -6.42 -21.72 17.56
N LYS A 620 -7.22 -21.83 16.50
CA LYS A 620 -8.64 -21.46 16.49
C LYS A 620 -9.45 -22.59 17.14
N VAL A 621 -9.92 -22.35 18.37
CA VAL A 621 -10.82 -23.27 19.07
C VAL A 621 -12.27 -22.95 18.66
N ILE A 622 -12.98 -23.95 18.15
CA ILE A 622 -14.41 -23.84 17.78
C ILE A 622 -15.29 -24.67 18.74
N PRO A 623 -16.56 -24.26 18.96
CA PRO A 623 -17.49 -25.04 19.79
C PRO A 623 -17.69 -26.47 19.29
N GLN A 624 -17.85 -27.42 20.21
CA GLN A 624 -18.23 -28.80 19.87
C GLN A 624 -19.63 -28.85 19.21
N SER A 625 -19.82 -29.71 18.21
CA SER A 625 -21.16 -30.05 17.71
C SER A 625 -21.86 -30.97 18.72
N ILE A 626 -23.02 -30.54 19.23
CA ILE A 626 -23.84 -31.28 20.22
C ILE A 626 -25.33 -31.05 19.93
N ALA A 627 -26.17 -32.06 20.13
CA ALA A 627 -27.58 -32.04 19.70
C ALA A 627 -28.45 -30.92 20.31
N SER A 628 -28.05 -30.32 21.44
CA SER A 628 -28.77 -29.24 22.13
C SER A 628 -28.37 -27.82 21.67
N ARG A 629 -27.42 -27.69 20.74
CA ARG A 629 -26.83 -26.44 20.27
C ARG A 629 -26.79 -26.41 18.74
N VAL A 630 -27.06 -25.25 18.16
CA VAL A 630 -26.89 -25.02 16.72
C VAL A 630 -25.40 -25.01 16.38
N ASP A 631 -25.01 -25.73 15.33
CA ASP A 631 -23.61 -25.80 14.88
C ASP A 631 -23.07 -24.42 14.51
N ALA A 632 -21.80 -24.18 14.84
CA ALA A 632 -21.08 -22.97 14.47
C ALA A 632 -21.13 -22.76 12.94
N THR A 633 -21.26 -21.50 12.52
CA THR A 633 -21.31 -21.18 11.09
C THR A 633 -19.94 -21.36 10.43
N THR A 634 -19.91 -21.79 9.17
CA THR A 634 -18.71 -21.82 8.34
C THR A 634 -18.80 -20.76 7.24
N LEU A 635 -17.67 -20.14 6.91
CA LEU A 635 -17.53 -19.10 5.88
C LEU A 635 -16.77 -19.69 4.68
N SER A 636 -17.13 -19.33 3.45
CA SER A 636 -16.39 -19.80 2.26
C SER A 636 -15.04 -19.10 2.05
N LEU A 637 -14.81 -17.93 2.66
CA LEU A 637 -13.58 -17.16 2.54
C LEU A 637 -12.84 -17.14 3.89
N LYS A 638 -11.53 -17.42 3.86
CA LYS A 638 -10.64 -17.25 5.02
C LYS A 638 -10.45 -15.75 5.30
N ALA A 639 -10.18 -15.38 6.55
CA ALA A 639 -9.74 -14.02 6.86
C ALA A 639 -8.44 -13.68 6.09
N GLY A 640 -8.29 -12.43 5.63
CA GLY A 640 -7.12 -12.02 4.85
C GLY A 640 -7.37 -10.80 3.94
N VAL A 641 -6.39 -10.56 3.06
CA VAL A 641 -6.43 -9.52 2.02
C VAL A 641 -6.97 -10.09 0.73
N TYR A 642 -7.82 -9.34 0.06
CA TYR A 642 -8.36 -9.65 -1.25
C TYR A 642 -8.20 -8.43 -2.17
N ASP A 643 -7.70 -8.66 -3.38
CA ASP A 643 -7.44 -7.58 -4.36
C ASP A 643 -8.73 -6.87 -4.82
N THR A 644 -9.82 -7.62 -4.87
CA THR A 644 -11.08 -7.24 -5.52
C THR A 644 -12.28 -7.48 -4.62
N SER A 645 -13.46 -6.98 -5.02
CA SER A 645 -14.72 -7.35 -4.37
C SER A 645 -14.93 -8.87 -4.35
N GLU A 646 -15.40 -9.43 -3.23
CA GLU A 646 -15.56 -10.89 -3.04
C GLU A 646 -16.95 -11.25 -2.47
N ALA A 647 -17.38 -12.52 -2.61
CA ALA A 647 -18.66 -13.00 -2.06
C ALA A 647 -18.48 -14.04 -0.94
N VAL A 648 -18.95 -13.71 0.27
CA VAL A 648 -18.97 -14.63 1.42
C VAL A 648 -20.27 -15.43 1.41
N THR A 649 -20.16 -16.76 1.31
CA THR A 649 -21.25 -17.68 1.63
C THR A 649 -21.11 -18.18 3.06
N VAL A 650 -22.24 -18.38 3.74
CA VAL A 650 -22.31 -18.83 5.13
C VAL A 650 -23.16 -20.09 5.21
N LYS A 651 -22.69 -21.10 5.94
CA LYS A 651 -23.40 -22.37 6.15
C LYS A 651 -23.41 -22.75 7.63
N THR A 652 -24.30 -23.65 8.03
CA THR A 652 -24.30 -24.34 9.33
C THR A 652 -24.73 -25.79 9.10
N GLY A 653 -24.23 -26.73 9.93
CA GLY A 653 -24.64 -28.14 9.87
C GLY A 653 -26.08 -28.38 10.33
N THR A 654 -26.64 -27.46 11.13
CA THR A 654 -27.97 -27.61 11.72
C THR A 654 -29.06 -27.21 10.71
N ALA A 655 -29.64 -28.21 10.06
CA ALA A 655 -30.74 -28.02 9.10
C ALA A 655 -31.89 -27.18 9.67
N GLY A 656 -32.35 -26.19 8.90
CA GLY A 656 -33.46 -25.31 9.28
C GLY A 656 -33.14 -24.26 10.37
N ALA A 657 -31.86 -23.98 10.62
CA ALA A 657 -31.45 -22.82 11.43
C ALA A 657 -31.38 -21.53 10.58
N GLU A 658 -31.80 -20.41 11.14
CA GLU A 658 -31.61 -19.08 10.55
C GLU A 658 -30.20 -18.57 10.82
N ILE A 659 -29.50 -18.14 9.78
CA ILE A 659 -28.17 -17.51 9.91
C ILE A 659 -28.32 -15.99 9.93
N ARG A 660 -27.69 -15.32 10.90
CA ARG A 660 -27.66 -13.86 11.06
C ARG A 660 -26.22 -13.37 10.97
N TYR A 661 -25.99 -12.21 10.35
CA TYR A 661 -24.63 -11.68 10.15
C TYR A 661 -24.51 -10.16 10.35
N THR A 662 -23.27 -9.70 10.50
CA THR A 662 -22.84 -8.29 10.62
C THR A 662 -21.50 -8.09 9.90
N LEU A 663 -21.17 -6.85 9.52
CA LEU A 663 -19.93 -6.49 8.80
C LEU A 663 -19.05 -5.46 9.55
N ASP A 664 -19.56 -4.94 10.66
CA ASP A 664 -18.96 -3.89 11.50
C ASP A 664 -18.25 -4.45 12.75
N GLY A 665 -18.32 -5.77 12.97
CA GLY A 665 -17.78 -6.45 14.14
C GLY A 665 -18.72 -6.53 15.35
N SER A 666 -19.96 -6.03 15.25
CA SER A 666 -20.98 -6.25 16.28
C SER A 666 -21.40 -7.73 16.34
N VAL A 667 -21.84 -8.22 17.50
CA VAL A 667 -22.29 -9.63 17.65
C VAL A 667 -23.67 -9.80 17.02
N PRO A 668 -23.88 -10.74 16.07
CA PRO A 668 -25.19 -10.93 15.46
C PRO A 668 -26.26 -11.39 16.46
N THR A 669 -27.44 -10.80 16.34
CA THR A 669 -28.65 -11.10 17.11
C THR A 669 -29.78 -11.56 16.17
N THR A 670 -30.92 -11.96 16.71
CA THR A 670 -32.11 -12.30 15.90
C THR A 670 -32.69 -11.10 15.13
N SER A 671 -32.35 -9.86 15.48
CA SER A 671 -32.71 -8.65 14.72
C SER A 671 -31.62 -8.19 13.73
N SER A 672 -30.44 -8.83 13.71
CA SER A 672 -29.41 -8.57 12.70
C SER A 672 -29.83 -9.10 11.32
N SER A 673 -29.10 -8.69 10.27
CA SER A 673 -29.36 -9.09 8.88
C SER A 673 -29.48 -10.60 8.73
N LEU A 674 -30.61 -11.07 8.18
CA LEU A 674 -30.81 -12.47 7.83
C LEU A 674 -29.98 -12.82 6.60
N TYR A 675 -29.18 -13.88 6.69
CA TYR A 675 -28.46 -14.42 5.55
C TYR A 675 -29.42 -15.23 4.66
N THR A 676 -29.78 -14.65 3.51
CA THR A 676 -30.65 -15.27 2.49
C THR A 676 -29.95 -15.49 1.15
N LYS A 677 -28.86 -14.76 0.90
CA LYS A 677 -28.01 -14.83 -0.31
C LYS A 677 -26.54 -14.54 0.06
N PRO A 678 -25.55 -14.87 -0.79
CA PRO A 678 -24.15 -14.53 -0.55
C PRO A 678 -23.95 -13.05 -0.22
N VAL A 679 -23.07 -12.75 0.73
CA VAL A 679 -22.81 -11.38 1.17
C VAL A 679 -21.63 -10.83 0.39
N ILE A 680 -21.87 -9.76 -0.36
CA ILE A 680 -20.83 -9.09 -1.14
C ILE A 680 -20.00 -8.17 -0.23
N LEU A 681 -18.69 -8.36 -0.27
CA LEU A 681 -17.70 -7.47 0.31
C LEU A 681 -17.22 -6.55 -0.83
N PRO A 682 -17.60 -5.26 -0.84
CA PRO A 682 -17.23 -4.35 -1.91
C PRO A 682 -15.74 -3.96 -1.84
N GLU A 683 -15.20 -3.55 -2.98
CA GLU A 683 -13.89 -2.89 -3.12
C GLU A 683 -13.68 -1.80 -2.06
N GLY A 684 -12.49 -1.82 -1.45
CA GLY A 684 -12.06 -0.81 -0.49
C GLY A 684 -12.49 -1.06 0.96
N GLY A 685 -11.48 -1.04 1.82
CA GLY A 685 -11.63 -0.95 3.28
C GLY A 685 -11.54 -2.29 3.99
N THR A 686 -11.86 -2.27 5.29
CA THR A 686 -11.72 -3.43 6.18
C THR A 686 -13.10 -3.78 6.74
N LYS A 687 -13.50 -5.05 6.66
CA LYS A 687 -14.78 -5.58 7.18
C LYS A 687 -14.52 -6.61 8.27
N VAL A 688 -15.23 -6.51 9.39
CA VAL A 688 -15.20 -7.51 10.47
C VAL A 688 -16.48 -8.31 10.36
N PHE A 689 -16.43 -9.39 9.58
CA PHE A 689 -17.57 -10.25 9.33
C PHE A 689 -17.82 -11.14 10.54
N LYS A 690 -19.03 -11.11 11.08
CA LYS A 690 -19.47 -12.07 12.11
C LYS A 690 -20.77 -12.73 11.70
N ALA A 691 -20.87 -14.03 11.95
CA ALA A 691 -22.09 -14.81 11.74
C ALA A 691 -22.46 -15.63 12.98
N LYS A 692 -23.77 -15.87 13.14
CA LYS A 692 -24.35 -16.70 14.19
C LYS A 692 -25.66 -17.32 13.71
N ALA A 693 -25.87 -18.59 13.99
CA ALA A 693 -27.06 -19.33 13.61
C ALA A 693 -28.01 -19.55 14.81
N PHE A 694 -29.31 -19.50 14.55
CA PHE A 694 -30.39 -19.56 15.53
C PHE A 694 -31.44 -20.58 15.10
N LYS A 695 -31.94 -21.38 16.05
CA LYS A 695 -33.05 -22.31 15.81
C LYS A 695 -33.90 -22.41 17.07
N SER A 696 -35.22 -22.28 16.93
CA SER A 696 -36.13 -22.37 18.07
C SER A 696 -35.99 -23.73 18.78
N GLY A 697 -36.00 -23.71 20.12
CA GLY A 697 -35.80 -24.90 20.96
C GLY A 697 -34.35 -25.37 21.13
N LEU A 698 -33.36 -24.78 20.45
CA LEU A 698 -31.93 -25.07 20.63
C LEU A 698 -31.18 -23.85 21.17
N THR A 699 -30.04 -24.09 21.81
CA THR A 699 -29.08 -23.02 22.11
C THR A 699 -28.50 -22.50 20.80
N ALA A 700 -28.51 -21.18 20.58
CA ALA A 700 -27.91 -20.57 19.39
C ALA A 700 -26.43 -20.91 19.24
N SER A 701 -25.90 -20.84 18.02
CA SER A 701 -24.51 -21.20 17.75
C SER A 701 -23.53 -20.24 18.41
N GLY A 702 -22.26 -20.66 18.44
CA GLY A 702 -21.16 -19.71 18.61
C GLY A 702 -21.13 -18.66 17.50
N VAL A 703 -20.47 -17.55 17.78
CA VAL A 703 -20.12 -16.55 16.77
C VAL A 703 -18.89 -17.04 16.01
N THR A 704 -18.98 -17.07 14.68
CA THR A 704 -17.83 -17.24 13.77
C THR A 704 -17.39 -15.86 13.32
N SER A 705 -16.08 -15.61 13.24
CA SER A 705 -15.53 -14.30 12.89
C SER A 705 -14.44 -14.37 11.83
N ALA A 706 -14.44 -13.41 10.90
CA ALA A 706 -13.37 -13.22 9.92
C ALA A 706 -13.12 -11.72 9.67
N LEU A 707 -11.85 -11.38 9.45
CA LEU A 707 -11.41 -10.05 9.07
C LEU A 707 -11.04 -10.05 7.58
N TYR A 708 -11.66 -9.17 6.81
CA TYR A 708 -11.43 -9.06 5.37
C TYR A 708 -10.92 -7.65 5.05
N LYS A 709 -9.74 -7.54 4.45
CA LYS A 709 -9.26 -6.30 3.84
C LYS A 709 -9.48 -6.40 2.33
N ILE A 710 -10.35 -5.56 1.79
CA ILE A 710 -10.58 -5.49 0.36
C ILE A 710 -9.79 -4.29 -0.20
N LEU A 711 -8.93 -4.54 -1.18
CA LEU A 711 -8.21 -3.48 -1.90
C LEU A 711 -9.15 -2.79 -2.91
N GLN A 712 -8.66 -1.74 -3.57
CA GLN A 712 -9.40 -1.00 -4.58
C GLN A 712 -8.82 -1.28 -5.97
N ASN A 713 -8.78 -2.54 -6.38
CA ASN A 713 -8.27 -2.93 -7.70
C ASN A 713 -9.47 -3.25 -8.61
N SER A 714 -9.61 -2.51 -9.72
CA SER A 714 -10.71 -2.75 -10.67
C SER A 714 -10.45 -3.98 -11.56
N THR A 715 -11.40 -4.92 -11.60
CA THR A 715 -11.39 -6.08 -12.51
C THR A 715 -12.75 -6.32 -13.21
N GLY A 716 -13.71 -5.43 -13.02
CA GLY A 716 -14.98 -5.40 -13.75
C GLY A 716 -14.99 -4.28 -14.80
N PRO A 717 -15.92 -4.33 -15.77
CA PRO A 717 -16.15 -3.21 -16.69
C PRO A 717 -16.44 -1.91 -15.93
N GLU A 718 -16.06 -0.76 -16.50
CA GLU A 718 -16.27 0.53 -15.83
C GLU A 718 -17.74 0.79 -15.52
N GLY A 719 -18.02 1.30 -14.32
CA GLY A 719 -19.39 1.51 -13.83
C GLY A 719 -20.16 0.25 -13.40
N TYR A 720 -19.61 -0.96 -13.54
CA TYR A 720 -20.25 -2.20 -13.07
C TYR A 720 -19.68 -2.63 -11.70
N GLN A 721 -20.56 -3.01 -10.78
CA GLN A 721 -20.18 -3.56 -9.47
C GLN A 721 -20.17 -5.09 -9.47
N PHE A 722 -19.24 -5.72 -8.74
CA PHE A 722 -19.18 -7.18 -8.63
C PHE A 722 -20.48 -7.75 -8.02
N CYS A 723 -20.96 -8.84 -8.61
CA CYS A 723 -22.24 -9.43 -8.25
C CYS A 723 -22.10 -10.86 -7.71
N MET A 724 -21.40 -11.75 -8.42
CA MET A 724 -21.21 -13.14 -8.02
C MET A 724 -20.15 -13.83 -8.90
N TYR A 725 -19.53 -14.91 -8.41
CA TYR A 725 -18.71 -15.81 -9.25
C TYR A 725 -19.57 -16.67 -10.20
N GLU A 726 -18.92 -17.23 -11.21
CA GLU A 726 -19.45 -18.30 -12.08
C GLU A 726 -20.14 -19.43 -11.29
N GLY A 727 -21.27 -19.91 -11.82
CA GLY A 727 -22.15 -20.89 -11.17
C GLY A 727 -23.08 -20.34 -10.08
N GLY A 728 -22.87 -19.09 -9.62
CA GLY A 728 -23.76 -18.43 -8.66
C GLY A 728 -24.95 -17.70 -9.29
N THR A 729 -25.73 -16.99 -8.48
CA THR A 729 -26.83 -16.13 -8.94
C THR A 729 -26.53 -14.67 -8.61
N CYS A 730 -26.41 -13.83 -9.63
CA CYS A 730 -26.35 -12.37 -9.48
C CYS A 730 -27.76 -11.86 -9.14
N SER A 731 -27.94 -11.19 -8.00
CA SER A 731 -29.26 -10.78 -7.48
C SER A 731 -29.31 -9.30 -7.12
N PHE A 732 -30.04 -8.54 -7.93
CA PHE A 732 -30.31 -7.10 -7.83
C PHE A 732 -31.83 -6.87 -7.94
N ASP A 733 -32.31 -5.68 -7.59
CA ASP A 733 -33.74 -5.33 -7.67
C ASP A 733 -34.00 -4.44 -8.90
N GLY A 734 -35.10 -4.67 -9.62
CA GLY A 734 -35.42 -3.93 -10.85
C GLY A 734 -34.66 -4.45 -12.07
N THR A 735 -34.52 -3.60 -13.10
CA THR A 735 -33.86 -3.94 -14.37
C THR A 735 -32.41 -3.45 -14.35
N ALA A 736 -31.48 -4.33 -14.73
CA ALA A 736 -30.05 -4.04 -14.75
C ALA A 736 -29.37 -4.67 -15.99
N SER A 737 -28.25 -4.06 -16.40
CA SER A 737 -27.29 -4.69 -17.30
C SER A 737 -26.33 -5.54 -16.47
N VAL A 738 -26.10 -6.78 -16.90
CA VAL A 738 -25.18 -7.71 -16.24
C VAL A 738 -24.08 -8.09 -17.24
N ALA A 739 -22.83 -7.97 -16.80
CA ALA A 739 -21.63 -8.36 -17.53
C ALA A 739 -21.08 -9.66 -16.93
N TYR A 740 -20.93 -10.71 -17.74
CA TYR A 740 -20.38 -12.00 -17.34
C TYR A 740 -19.10 -12.29 -18.13
N GLY A 741 -17.99 -12.53 -17.44
CA GLY A 741 -16.68 -12.76 -18.08
C GLY A 741 -15.46 -12.54 -17.19
N ALA A 742 -14.29 -12.34 -17.83
CA ALA A 742 -12.97 -12.16 -17.23
C ALA A 742 -11.97 -11.50 -18.22
N ASP A 743 -10.81 -11.05 -17.75
CA ASP A 743 -9.67 -10.52 -18.57
C ASP A 743 -10.06 -9.54 -19.71
N GLY A 744 -11.05 -8.67 -19.48
CA GLY A 744 -11.53 -7.68 -20.44
C GLY A 744 -12.56 -8.19 -21.45
N LEU A 745 -12.90 -9.49 -21.44
CA LEU A 745 -13.94 -10.06 -22.29
C LEU A 745 -15.16 -10.42 -21.47
N PHE A 746 -16.26 -9.75 -21.80
CA PHE A 746 -17.55 -9.91 -21.13
C PHE A 746 -18.65 -10.06 -22.16
N LYS A 747 -19.60 -10.94 -21.87
CA LYS A 747 -20.93 -10.90 -22.49
C LYS A 747 -21.87 -10.11 -21.60
N TYR A 748 -22.74 -9.36 -22.23
CA TYR A 748 -23.70 -8.48 -21.57
C TYR A 748 -25.13 -8.96 -21.83
N GLY A 749 -26.01 -8.77 -20.86
CA GLY A 749 -27.43 -9.02 -21.00
C GLY A 749 -28.24 -8.15 -20.04
N THR A 750 -29.43 -7.76 -20.46
CA THR A 750 -30.37 -7.01 -19.61
C THR A 750 -31.36 -7.96 -18.96
N PHE A 751 -31.42 -7.94 -17.64
CA PHE A 751 -32.23 -8.87 -16.84
C PHE A 751 -33.02 -8.11 -15.77
N THR A 752 -34.02 -8.74 -15.17
CA THR A 752 -34.86 -8.15 -14.13
C THR A 752 -34.88 -9.04 -12.88
N ASN A 753 -34.63 -8.46 -11.71
CA ASN A 753 -34.57 -9.11 -10.40
C ASN A 753 -33.48 -10.20 -10.23
N GLY A 754 -32.51 -10.30 -11.15
CA GLY A 754 -31.37 -11.22 -11.08
C GLY A 754 -31.16 -12.10 -12.31
N VAL A 755 -30.04 -12.82 -12.33
CA VAL A 755 -29.66 -13.79 -13.38
C VAL A 755 -28.66 -14.83 -12.84
N ALA A 756 -28.65 -16.04 -13.41
CA ALA A 756 -27.61 -17.03 -13.14
C ALA A 756 -26.29 -16.66 -13.85
N CYS A 757 -25.16 -16.81 -13.16
CA CYS A 757 -23.82 -16.50 -13.69
C CYS A 757 -23.23 -17.71 -14.39
N THR A 758 -23.83 -18.10 -15.51
CA THR A 758 -23.46 -19.30 -16.27
C THR A 758 -23.39 -19.00 -17.76
N ASP A 759 -22.59 -19.79 -18.48
CA ASP A 759 -22.47 -19.66 -19.93
C ASP A 759 -23.82 -19.75 -20.63
N GLU A 760 -24.71 -20.64 -20.18
CA GLU A 760 -26.05 -20.82 -20.75
C GLU A 760 -26.91 -19.54 -20.65
N ALA A 761 -26.87 -18.84 -19.51
CA ALA A 761 -27.62 -17.60 -19.31
C ALA A 761 -27.13 -16.44 -20.21
N PHE A 762 -25.88 -16.50 -20.69
CA PHE A 762 -25.26 -15.51 -21.57
C PHE A 762 -24.98 -16.06 -22.99
N GLY A 763 -25.54 -17.21 -23.37
CA GLY A 763 -25.41 -17.77 -24.71
C GLY A 763 -23.99 -18.22 -25.10
N GLY A 764 -23.22 -18.78 -24.15
CA GLY A 764 -21.91 -19.42 -24.31
C GLY A 764 -20.76 -18.71 -23.58
N ASP A 765 -19.64 -19.42 -23.35
CA ASP A 765 -18.47 -18.92 -22.61
C ASP A 765 -17.78 -17.71 -23.31
N PRO A 766 -17.61 -16.55 -22.64
CA PRO A 766 -16.81 -15.42 -23.15
C PRO A 766 -15.29 -15.64 -23.08
N THR A 767 -14.81 -16.48 -22.15
CA THR A 767 -13.38 -16.69 -21.84
C THR A 767 -13.10 -18.14 -21.42
N PRO A 768 -12.99 -19.07 -22.40
CA PRO A 768 -12.73 -20.47 -22.11
C PRO A 768 -11.48 -20.70 -21.24
N ASN A 769 -11.63 -21.55 -20.22
CA ASN A 769 -10.61 -21.92 -19.23
C ASN A 769 -10.20 -20.81 -18.24
N LEU A 770 -10.88 -19.66 -18.20
CA LEU A 770 -10.72 -18.67 -17.14
C LEU A 770 -11.95 -18.70 -16.20
N PRO A 771 -11.76 -18.59 -14.87
CA PRO A 771 -12.87 -18.42 -13.92
C PRO A 771 -13.58 -17.09 -14.16
N LYS A 772 -14.90 -17.14 -14.37
CA LYS A 772 -15.70 -15.97 -14.73
C LYS A 772 -16.41 -15.36 -13.53
N ARG A 773 -16.80 -14.09 -13.69
CA ARG A 773 -17.52 -13.31 -12.67
C ARG A 773 -18.66 -12.52 -13.34
N CYS A 774 -19.78 -12.41 -12.64
CA CYS A 774 -20.82 -11.44 -12.94
C CYS A 774 -20.51 -10.10 -12.27
N TYR A 775 -20.72 -9.03 -13.01
CA TYR A 775 -20.83 -7.66 -12.53
C TYR A 775 -22.15 -7.06 -13.03
N TYR A 776 -22.75 -6.09 -12.34
CA TYR A 776 -23.99 -5.44 -12.82
C TYR A 776 -23.98 -3.93 -12.63
N THR A 777 -24.82 -3.25 -13.40
CA THR A 777 -25.21 -1.84 -13.19
C THR A 777 -26.70 -1.65 -13.49
N ASN A 778 -27.33 -0.77 -12.72
CA ASN A 778 -28.71 -0.34 -12.99
C ASN A 778 -28.77 0.72 -14.11
N ASP A 779 -27.64 1.36 -14.40
CA ASP A 779 -27.48 2.32 -15.50
C ASP A 779 -27.22 1.55 -16.80
N VAL A 780 -28.27 0.94 -17.36
CA VAL A 780 -28.21 0.09 -18.55
C VAL A 780 -27.60 0.86 -19.73
N PRO A 781 -26.38 0.51 -20.22
CA PRO A 781 -25.73 1.26 -21.29
C PRO A 781 -26.40 1.03 -22.65
N GLU A 782 -26.46 2.08 -23.47
CA GLU A 782 -27.00 1.99 -24.84
C GLU A 782 -26.12 1.15 -25.78
N GLN A 783 -24.81 1.05 -25.49
CA GLN A 783 -23.86 0.19 -26.20
C GLN A 783 -22.92 -0.52 -25.22
N THR A 784 -22.57 -1.77 -25.52
CA THR A 784 -21.68 -2.60 -24.70
C THR A 784 -20.32 -2.76 -25.36
N PRO A 785 -19.19 -2.58 -24.66
CA PRO A 785 -17.87 -2.61 -25.27
C PRO A 785 -17.46 -4.02 -25.71
N VAL A 786 -16.84 -4.13 -26.89
CA VAL A 786 -16.32 -5.39 -27.47
C VAL A 786 -15.12 -5.92 -26.67
N VAL A 787 -14.31 -5.01 -26.12
CA VAL A 787 -13.24 -5.29 -25.15
C VAL A 787 -13.39 -4.27 -24.02
N ALA A 788 -13.66 -4.75 -22.82
CA ALA A 788 -13.75 -3.92 -21.62
C ALA A 788 -12.34 -3.58 -21.12
N ILE A 789 -12.06 -2.28 -21.00
CA ILE A 789 -10.89 -1.75 -20.32
C ILE A 789 -11.28 -1.55 -18.85
N TYR A 790 -10.38 -1.89 -17.93
CA TYR A 790 -10.62 -1.66 -16.50
C TYR A 790 -10.14 -0.26 -16.11
N ASN A 791 -10.91 0.46 -15.28
CA ASN A 791 -10.50 1.75 -14.71
C ASN A 791 -10.20 2.78 -15.82
N THR A 792 -11.16 3.03 -16.72
CA THR A 792 -10.98 3.84 -17.95
C THR A 792 -10.72 5.31 -17.66
N GLY A 793 -11.37 5.84 -16.62
CA GLY A 793 -11.18 7.19 -16.10
C GLY A 793 -10.11 7.32 -15.02
N PHE A 794 -9.46 6.22 -14.62
CA PHE A 794 -8.47 6.21 -13.53
C PHE A 794 -8.98 6.64 -12.14
N GLU A 795 -10.28 6.50 -11.88
CA GLU A 795 -10.91 6.85 -10.60
C GLU A 795 -10.54 5.91 -9.43
N LYS A 796 -9.93 4.75 -9.73
CA LYS A 796 -9.44 3.78 -8.74
C LYS A 796 -7.90 3.65 -8.77
N PRO A 797 -7.19 3.61 -7.64
CA PRO A 797 -7.71 3.84 -6.30
C PRO A 797 -8.06 5.31 -6.13
N THR A 798 -9.05 5.61 -5.28
CA THR A 798 -9.39 7.01 -5.01
C THR A 798 -8.29 7.67 -4.17
N VAL A 799 -7.73 8.78 -4.66
CA VAL A 799 -6.67 9.54 -3.99
C VAL A 799 -7.21 10.88 -3.45
N SER A 800 -6.60 11.37 -2.36
CA SER A 800 -6.88 12.72 -1.85
C SER A 800 -6.16 13.80 -2.68
N THR A 801 -4.95 13.52 -3.14
CA THR A 801 -4.12 14.43 -3.94
C THR A 801 -3.46 13.73 -5.12
N THR A 802 -2.51 12.83 -4.87
CA THR A 802 -1.70 12.11 -5.87
C THR A 802 -1.22 10.79 -5.30
N LYS A 803 -1.14 9.73 -6.11
CA LYS A 803 -0.48 8.47 -5.78
C LYS A 803 0.45 8.07 -6.91
N THR A 804 1.75 8.00 -6.62
CA THR A 804 2.79 7.48 -7.53
C THR A 804 2.87 5.95 -7.44
N GLY A 805 3.24 5.29 -8.53
CA GLY A 805 3.57 3.86 -8.52
C GLY A 805 4.86 3.53 -7.75
N PRO A 806 5.17 2.23 -7.56
CA PRO A 806 4.47 1.10 -8.16
C PRO A 806 3.15 0.74 -7.46
N PHE A 807 2.08 0.54 -8.23
CA PHE A 807 0.83 -0.11 -7.79
C PHE A 807 0.00 -0.57 -8.99
N THR A 808 -0.99 -1.43 -8.75
CA THR A 808 -1.97 -1.88 -9.75
C THR A 808 -3.39 -1.54 -9.30
N SER A 809 -4.21 -1.01 -10.20
CA SER A 809 -5.66 -0.84 -10.05
C SER A 809 -6.31 -0.77 -11.43
N GLY A 810 -6.65 -1.93 -12.00
CA GLY A 810 -6.94 -2.09 -13.43
C GLY A 810 -5.68 -1.89 -14.29
N TRP A 811 -5.02 -0.74 -14.17
CA TRP A 811 -3.72 -0.43 -14.76
C TRP A 811 -2.60 -0.64 -13.73
N THR A 812 -1.45 -1.14 -14.18
CA THR A 812 -0.20 -1.20 -13.42
C THR A 812 0.64 0.03 -13.75
N PHE A 813 1.02 0.77 -12.71
CA PHE A 813 1.82 1.98 -12.71
C PHE A 813 3.24 1.68 -12.20
N ASP A 814 4.24 2.40 -12.70
CA ASP A 814 5.64 2.31 -12.24
C ASP A 814 6.02 3.54 -11.39
N SER A 815 7.28 3.60 -10.93
CA SER A 815 7.80 4.67 -10.06
C SER A 815 7.88 6.06 -10.71
N ARG A 816 7.40 6.20 -11.96
CA ARG A 816 7.33 7.45 -12.72
C ARG A 816 5.95 7.67 -13.37
N SER A 817 4.94 6.90 -12.99
CA SER A 817 3.54 7.14 -13.32
C SER A 817 2.66 7.07 -12.07
N GLY A 818 1.38 7.40 -12.21
CA GLY A 818 0.44 7.34 -11.08
C GLY A 818 -0.93 7.93 -11.40
N VAL A 819 -1.72 8.17 -10.35
CA VAL A 819 -3.03 8.84 -10.42
C VAL A 819 -2.94 10.19 -9.69
N GLN A 820 -3.60 11.22 -10.23
CA GLN A 820 -3.70 12.55 -9.63
C GLN A 820 -5.17 12.99 -9.57
N ARG A 821 -5.55 13.72 -8.52
CA ARG A 821 -6.89 14.32 -8.37
C ARG A 821 -6.92 15.76 -8.87
N ASN A 822 -8.06 16.18 -9.41
CA ASN A 822 -8.39 17.56 -9.71
C ASN A 822 -7.97 18.51 -8.56
N GLY A 823 -7.18 19.53 -8.89
CA GLY A 823 -6.62 20.48 -7.91
C GLY A 823 -5.35 20.02 -7.18
N SER A 824 -4.76 18.87 -7.55
CA SER A 824 -3.46 18.43 -7.03
C SER A 824 -2.31 19.39 -7.37
N ALA A 825 -1.14 19.19 -6.74
CA ALA A 825 0.09 19.94 -7.04
C ALA A 825 0.63 19.73 -8.47
N PHE A 826 0.12 18.74 -9.22
CA PHE A 826 0.37 18.66 -10.66
C PHE A 826 -0.39 19.73 -11.44
N GLY A 827 -1.51 20.26 -10.94
CA GLY A 827 -2.24 21.35 -11.57
C GLY A 827 -2.86 20.97 -12.92
N ALA A 828 -3.40 19.76 -13.03
CA ALA A 828 -4.25 19.37 -14.14
C ALA A 828 -5.53 20.22 -14.17
N THR A 829 -6.13 20.37 -15.36
CA THR A 829 -7.52 20.82 -15.47
C THR A 829 -8.47 19.71 -14.97
N THR A 830 -9.75 20.05 -14.77
CA THR A 830 -10.76 19.07 -14.35
C THR A 830 -10.76 17.85 -15.28
N ALA A 831 -10.61 16.67 -14.69
CA ALA A 831 -10.71 15.38 -15.36
C ALA A 831 -11.99 15.29 -16.23
N PRO A 832 -11.88 14.93 -17.52
CA PRO A 832 -13.01 14.63 -18.39
C PRO A 832 -14.00 13.59 -17.86
N GLU A 833 -13.54 12.63 -17.05
CA GLU A 833 -14.35 11.67 -16.31
C GLU A 833 -14.04 11.81 -14.80
N GLY A 834 -15.07 11.69 -13.95
CA GLY A 834 -14.88 11.68 -12.50
C GLY A 834 -14.16 12.90 -11.89
N GLN A 835 -13.11 12.65 -11.11
CA GLN A 835 -12.33 13.66 -10.37
C GLN A 835 -10.80 13.47 -10.48
N GLN A 836 -10.33 12.49 -11.24
CA GLN A 836 -8.94 12.03 -11.22
C GLN A 836 -8.49 11.64 -12.62
N THR A 837 -7.18 11.63 -12.86
CA THR A 837 -6.62 11.09 -14.11
C THR A 837 -5.31 10.37 -13.84
N ALA A 838 -4.91 9.46 -14.73
CA ALA A 838 -3.53 9.00 -14.74
C ALA A 838 -2.57 10.13 -15.11
N TYR A 839 -1.31 9.97 -14.72
CA TYR A 839 -0.20 10.77 -15.22
C TYR A 839 0.99 9.90 -15.64
N LEU A 840 1.71 10.37 -16.65
CA LEU A 840 2.99 9.84 -17.12
C LEU A 840 4.05 10.92 -16.96
N LYS A 841 5.14 10.61 -16.25
CA LYS A 841 6.25 11.54 -15.98
C LYS A 841 7.55 11.04 -16.62
N THR A 842 8.34 11.96 -17.17
CA THR A 842 9.80 11.80 -17.26
C THR A 842 10.42 12.60 -16.11
N ASP A 843 11.35 12.00 -15.37
CA ASP A 843 12.14 12.70 -14.35
C ASP A 843 13.53 12.08 -14.19
N GLY A 844 14.56 12.91 -14.03
CA GLY A 844 15.96 12.47 -13.98
C GLY A 844 16.44 11.71 -15.22
N GLY A 845 15.74 11.82 -16.35
CA GLY A 845 15.96 11.01 -17.56
C GLY A 845 15.30 9.62 -17.53
N VAL A 846 14.59 9.27 -16.45
CA VAL A 846 13.81 8.03 -16.34
C VAL A 846 12.38 8.29 -16.81
N ALA A 847 11.91 7.47 -17.74
CA ALA A 847 10.56 7.54 -18.31
C ALA A 847 9.58 6.61 -17.59
N GLY A 848 8.43 7.14 -17.19
CA GLY A 848 7.33 6.34 -16.63
C GLY A 848 6.41 5.73 -17.68
N SER A 849 5.69 4.71 -17.25
CA SER A 849 4.78 3.93 -18.08
C SER A 849 3.55 3.46 -17.29
N ILE A 850 2.45 3.23 -18.01
CA ILE A 850 1.26 2.55 -17.49
C ILE A 850 0.91 1.38 -18.40
N THR A 851 0.47 0.28 -17.81
CA THR A 851 0.21 -0.99 -18.51
C THR A 851 -1.11 -1.62 -18.09
N GLN A 852 -1.82 -2.24 -19.03
CA GLN A 852 -2.94 -3.12 -18.75
C GLN A 852 -2.92 -4.30 -19.73
N GLN A 853 -3.19 -5.50 -19.23
CA GLN A 853 -3.25 -6.70 -20.05
C GLN A 853 -4.71 -7.07 -20.27
N LEU A 854 -5.10 -7.23 -21.54
CA LEU A 854 -6.47 -7.49 -21.97
C LEU A 854 -6.49 -8.66 -22.95
N ASN A 855 -7.56 -9.44 -22.94
CA ASN A 855 -7.81 -10.45 -23.94
C ASN A 855 -8.63 -9.85 -25.08
N PHE A 856 -8.32 -10.20 -26.34
CA PHE A 856 -8.96 -9.66 -27.53
C PHE A 856 -9.57 -10.77 -28.38
N PRO A 857 -10.79 -10.61 -28.92
CA PRO A 857 -11.24 -11.41 -30.05
C PRO A 857 -10.34 -11.14 -31.26
N LYS A 858 -10.24 -12.09 -32.20
CA LYS A 858 -9.52 -11.83 -33.47
C LYS A 858 -10.22 -10.70 -34.24
N GLY A 859 -9.55 -9.56 -34.36
CA GLY A 859 -10.09 -8.39 -35.04
C GLY A 859 -9.03 -7.32 -35.32
N GLU A 860 -9.49 -6.24 -35.96
CA GLU A 860 -8.74 -5.00 -36.09
C GLU A 860 -9.41 -3.93 -35.24
N TYR A 861 -8.64 -3.18 -34.47
CA TYR A 861 -9.10 -2.27 -33.43
C TYR A 861 -8.41 -0.92 -33.54
N LYS A 862 -9.01 0.10 -32.93
CA LYS A 862 -8.34 1.33 -32.54
C LYS A 862 -8.58 1.59 -31.06
N LEU A 863 -7.62 2.24 -30.44
CA LEU A 863 -7.71 2.73 -29.06
C LEU A 863 -7.88 4.25 -29.11
N SER A 864 -8.73 4.80 -28.26
CA SER A 864 -8.91 6.24 -28.06
C SER A 864 -8.71 6.60 -26.59
N PHE A 865 -8.30 7.84 -26.33
CA PHE A 865 -8.09 8.38 -24.98
C PHE A 865 -8.10 9.90 -25.04
N LYS A 866 -8.32 10.56 -23.90
CA LYS A 866 -8.08 11.99 -23.73
C LYS A 866 -6.73 12.23 -23.08
N ALA A 867 -6.00 13.24 -23.55
CA ALA A 867 -4.74 13.64 -22.93
C ALA A 867 -4.60 15.16 -22.80
N ALA A 868 -3.90 15.58 -21.74
CA ALA A 868 -3.58 16.97 -21.43
C ALA A 868 -2.12 17.11 -20.96
N LYS A 869 -1.60 18.34 -21.01
CA LYS A 869 -0.26 18.71 -20.55
C LYS A 869 -0.33 19.33 -19.14
N ARG A 870 0.68 19.07 -18.31
CA ARG A 870 0.97 19.92 -17.13
C ARG A 870 1.26 21.36 -17.55
N THR A 871 0.52 22.32 -16.99
CA THR A 871 0.71 23.77 -17.24
C THR A 871 1.43 24.49 -16.10
N SER A 872 1.40 23.91 -14.89
CA SER A 872 1.99 24.48 -13.67
C SER A 872 3.52 24.47 -13.67
N PHE A 873 4.14 23.46 -14.29
CA PHE A 873 5.59 23.25 -14.32
C PHE A 873 5.94 22.31 -15.48
N GLY A 874 7.20 22.39 -15.96
CA GLY A 874 7.73 21.44 -16.94
C GLY A 874 7.47 21.76 -18.42
N GLY A 875 8.08 20.95 -19.27
CA GLY A 875 7.91 20.96 -20.72
C GLY A 875 6.75 20.07 -21.18
N THR A 876 6.59 19.93 -22.50
CA THR A 876 5.58 19.04 -23.08
C THR A 876 6.06 17.58 -23.00
N GLN A 877 5.35 16.77 -22.22
CA GLN A 877 5.60 15.33 -22.18
C GLN A 877 5.07 14.66 -23.45
N THR A 878 5.97 14.10 -24.25
CA THR A 878 5.65 13.15 -25.31
C THR A 878 5.52 11.74 -24.75
N PHE A 879 4.71 10.90 -25.39
CA PHE A 879 4.61 9.47 -25.06
C PHE A 879 4.26 8.62 -26.29
N ASP A 880 4.64 7.35 -26.23
CA ASP A 880 4.33 6.33 -27.23
C ASP A 880 3.30 5.33 -26.67
N VAL A 881 2.43 4.82 -27.53
CA VAL A 881 1.42 3.80 -27.18
C VAL A 881 1.77 2.50 -27.91
N PHE A 882 1.76 1.38 -27.17
CA PHE A 882 2.15 0.06 -27.64
C PHE A 882 1.05 -0.98 -27.41
N VAL A 883 1.01 -1.97 -28.31
CA VAL A 883 0.41 -3.29 -28.12
C VAL A 883 1.55 -4.29 -28.09
N ASP A 884 1.78 -4.90 -26.94
CA ASP A 884 2.99 -5.66 -26.60
C ASP A 884 4.27 -4.86 -26.89
N GLN A 885 5.01 -5.23 -27.94
CA GLN A 885 6.22 -4.55 -28.40
C GLN A 885 5.97 -3.63 -29.61
N THR A 886 4.78 -3.71 -30.24
CA THR A 886 4.44 -2.95 -31.44
C THR A 886 3.92 -1.56 -31.08
N LYS A 887 4.60 -0.51 -31.53
CA LYS A 887 4.12 0.86 -31.37
C LYS A 887 2.95 1.14 -32.32
N ILE A 888 1.83 1.61 -31.76
CA ILE A 888 0.59 1.95 -32.49
C ILE A 888 0.29 3.46 -32.54
N GLY A 889 1.07 4.29 -31.83
CA GLY A 889 0.98 5.75 -31.90
C GLY A 889 2.07 6.48 -31.10
N SER A 890 2.27 7.76 -31.41
CA SER A 890 3.17 8.70 -30.72
C SER A 890 2.46 10.03 -30.54
N TYR A 891 2.47 10.59 -29.33
CA TYR A 891 1.61 11.71 -28.94
C TYR A 891 2.36 12.78 -28.14
N ALA A 892 1.84 14.01 -28.21
CA ALA A 892 2.40 15.19 -27.56
C ALA A 892 1.26 16.17 -27.22
N PRO A 893 0.57 16.03 -26.07
CA PRO A 893 -0.44 17.00 -25.63
C PRO A 893 0.22 18.36 -25.40
N THR A 894 -0.22 19.38 -26.13
CA THR A 894 0.33 20.74 -26.08
C THR A 894 -0.45 21.69 -25.17
N SER A 895 -1.72 21.37 -24.89
CA SER A 895 -2.65 22.18 -24.11
C SER A 895 -2.86 21.61 -22.70
N GLY A 896 -3.19 22.48 -21.74
CA GLY A 896 -3.70 22.07 -20.43
C GLY A 896 -5.12 21.51 -20.46
N ASN A 897 -5.87 21.75 -21.55
CA ASN A 897 -7.20 21.19 -21.75
C ASN A 897 -7.09 19.81 -22.41
N TYR A 898 -7.90 18.86 -21.96
CA TYR A 898 -7.94 17.51 -22.49
C TYR A 898 -8.42 17.49 -23.94
N THR A 899 -7.63 16.84 -24.79
CA THR A 899 -7.92 16.64 -26.21
C THR A 899 -8.04 15.13 -26.47
N THR A 900 -9.02 14.72 -27.27
CA THR A 900 -9.18 13.32 -27.68
C THR A 900 -8.13 12.95 -28.73
N TYR A 901 -7.50 11.80 -28.53
CA TYR A 901 -6.55 11.17 -29.46
C TYR A 901 -7.03 9.76 -29.79
N THR A 902 -6.64 9.28 -30.98
CA THR A 902 -6.94 7.93 -31.46
C THR A 902 -5.67 7.31 -32.05
N THR A 903 -5.51 6.00 -31.93
CA THR A 903 -4.37 5.25 -32.49
C THR A 903 -4.54 4.94 -33.96
N ASN A 904 -3.43 4.57 -34.59
CA ASN A 904 -3.50 3.78 -35.81
C ASN A 904 -4.28 2.49 -35.53
N ALA A 905 -4.88 1.93 -36.57
CA ALA A 905 -5.51 0.62 -36.47
C ALA A 905 -4.44 -0.44 -36.16
N PHE A 906 -4.78 -1.42 -35.33
CA PHE A 906 -3.93 -2.54 -34.98
C PHE A 906 -4.74 -3.84 -34.95
N THR A 907 -4.13 -4.94 -35.36
CA THR A 907 -4.76 -6.27 -35.23
C THR A 907 -4.43 -6.88 -33.88
N ALA A 908 -5.44 -7.47 -33.25
CA ALA A 908 -5.28 -8.17 -31.96
C ALA A 908 -6.04 -9.50 -31.99
N ASN A 909 -5.57 -10.43 -31.17
CA ASN A 909 -6.18 -11.75 -30.94
C ASN A 909 -5.53 -12.37 -29.69
N GLY A 910 -6.32 -12.90 -28.77
CA GLY A 910 -5.81 -13.42 -27.50
C GLY A 910 -5.29 -12.32 -26.57
N LYS A 911 -4.55 -12.74 -25.55
CA LYS A 911 -4.01 -11.87 -24.49
C LYS A 911 -2.92 -10.93 -25.03
N ARG A 912 -3.08 -9.63 -24.83
CA ARG A 912 -2.21 -8.54 -25.32
C ARG A 912 -2.02 -7.48 -24.26
N THR A 913 -0.88 -6.80 -24.28
CA THR A 913 -0.50 -5.79 -23.29
C THR A 913 -0.59 -4.40 -23.90
N ILE A 914 -1.53 -3.59 -23.44
CA ILE A 914 -1.60 -2.16 -23.79
C ILE A 914 -0.64 -1.41 -22.87
N ARG A 915 0.21 -0.55 -23.45
CA ARG A 915 1.18 0.23 -22.69
C ARG A 915 1.34 1.64 -23.23
N PHE A 916 1.27 2.63 -22.34
CA PHE A 916 1.68 4.01 -22.63
C PHE A 916 3.04 4.26 -21.98
N VAL A 917 3.99 4.87 -22.69
CA VAL A 917 5.36 5.08 -22.23
C VAL A 917 5.79 6.52 -22.50
N ALA A 918 6.22 7.24 -21.47
CA ALA A 918 6.85 8.55 -21.60
C ALA A 918 8.10 8.48 -22.52
N THR A 919 8.27 9.46 -23.42
CA THR A 919 9.39 9.46 -24.38
C THR A 919 10.28 10.71 -24.34
N THR A 920 9.97 11.71 -23.51
CA THR A 920 10.95 12.78 -23.27
C THR A 920 12.16 12.25 -22.51
N THR A 921 13.34 12.79 -22.83
CA THR A 921 14.63 12.31 -22.31
C THR A 921 15.27 13.23 -21.28
N THR A 922 14.74 14.43 -21.08
CA THR A 922 15.27 15.45 -20.15
C THR A 922 14.15 16.31 -19.57
N GLY A 923 14.38 16.83 -18.35
CA GLY A 923 13.43 17.66 -17.60
C GLY A 923 12.39 16.85 -16.81
N ASP A 924 11.68 17.56 -15.92
CA ASP A 924 10.43 17.11 -15.31
C ASP A 924 9.30 17.50 -16.26
N ASN A 925 8.75 16.52 -16.98
CA ASN A 925 7.61 16.71 -17.86
C ASN A 925 6.47 15.79 -17.40
N THR A 926 5.22 16.19 -17.61
CA THR A 926 4.06 15.35 -17.25
C THR A 926 2.93 15.48 -18.27
N ALA A 927 2.38 14.33 -18.69
CA ALA A 927 1.13 14.23 -19.44
C ALA A 927 0.07 13.56 -18.56
N PHE A 928 -1.18 14.02 -18.68
CA PHE A 928 -2.35 13.41 -18.03
C PHE A 928 -3.13 12.58 -19.04
N LEU A 929 -3.72 11.47 -18.61
CA LEU A 929 -4.48 10.53 -19.43
C LEU A 929 -5.83 10.18 -18.78
N ASP A 930 -6.88 10.14 -19.58
CA ASP A 930 -8.26 9.87 -19.15
C ASP A 930 -9.08 9.21 -20.30
N GLN A 931 -10.24 8.66 -19.99
CA GLN A 931 -11.26 8.11 -20.91
C GLN A 931 -10.70 7.16 -21.97
N ILE A 932 -9.97 6.14 -21.55
CA ILE A 932 -9.42 5.15 -22.49
C ILE A 932 -10.53 4.22 -22.99
N SER A 933 -10.65 4.05 -24.30
CA SER A 933 -11.61 3.14 -24.94
C SER A 933 -10.96 2.33 -26.08
N ILE A 934 -11.52 1.15 -26.38
CA ILE A 934 -11.17 0.31 -27.53
C ILE A 934 -12.45 -0.01 -28.31
N GLN A 935 -12.38 0.12 -29.62
CA GLN A 935 -13.46 -0.20 -30.58
C GLN A 935 -12.89 -0.93 -31.79
N LEU A 936 -13.73 -1.65 -32.54
CA LEU A 936 -13.34 -2.24 -33.82
C LEU A 936 -13.00 -1.14 -34.83
N ALA A 937 -11.98 -1.37 -35.66
CA ALA A 937 -11.58 -0.42 -36.68
C ALA A 937 -12.65 -0.23 -37.78
N SER A 938 -13.53 -1.22 -37.98
CA SER A 938 -14.73 -1.15 -38.84
C SER A 938 -15.72 -0.11 -38.35
N ASP A 939 -15.93 -0.05 -37.04
CA ASP A 939 -16.97 0.79 -36.43
C ASP A 939 -16.55 2.27 -36.43
N ILE A 940 -15.24 2.51 -36.61
CA ILE A 940 -14.64 3.84 -36.83
C ILE A 940 -14.44 4.14 -38.32
N SER A 941 -14.51 3.14 -39.21
CA SER A 941 -14.43 3.33 -40.67
C SER A 941 -15.80 3.57 -41.32
N VAL A 942 -16.88 3.30 -40.59
CA VAL A 942 -18.13 4.06 -40.71
C VAL A 942 -17.91 5.40 -40.00
N PRO A 943 -17.64 6.52 -40.70
CA PRO A 943 -17.87 7.82 -40.07
C PRO A 943 -19.35 7.85 -39.66
N PRO A 944 -19.72 8.36 -38.47
CA PRO A 944 -21.11 8.40 -38.07
C PRO A 944 -21.87 9.18 -39.15
N SER A 945 -22.79 8.49 -39.85
CA SER A 945 -23.39 8.98 -41.10
C SER A 945 -24.31 10.18 -40.88
N ASN A 946 -24.59 10.48 -39.60
CA ASN A 946 -24.90 11.79 -39.07
C ASN A 946 -23.83 12.15 -38.02
N PRO A 947 -23.17 13.33 -38.07
CA PRO A 947 -22.48 13.85 -36.88
C PRO A 947 -23.54 14.14 -35.81
N GLU A 948 -23.73 13.25 -34.83
CA GLU A 948 -24.82 13.38 -33.87
C GLU A 948 -24.82 14.77 -33.21
N ALA A 949 -25.99 15.39 -33.17
CA ALA A 949 -26.18 16.73 -32.64
C ALA A 949 -26.16 16.67 -31.10
N VAL A 950 -24.95 16.67 -30.53
CA VAL A 950 -24.72 16.59 -29.09
C VAL A 950 -25.07 17.91 -28.41
N ILE A 951 -25.86 17.83 -27.35
CA ILE A 951 -26.08 18.92 -26.40
C ILE A 951 -25.07 18.77 -25.27
N ALA A 952 -24.19 19.76 -25.10
CA ALA A 952 -23.27 19.80 -23.97
C ALA A 952 -23.98 20.27 -22.69
N ASN A 953 -23.51 19.79 -21.53
CA ASN A 953 -23.97 20.25 -20.20
C ASN A 953 -25.50 20.17 -20.04
N THR A 954 -26.05 18.99 -20.31
CA THR A 954 -27.50 18.69 -20.39
C THR A 954 -28.24 18.90 -19.06
N SER A 955 -27.54 18.72 -17.93
CA SER A 955 -28.03 18.94 -16.56
C SER A 955 -27.56 20.24 -15.91
N PHE A 956 -26.79 21.07 -16.63
CA PHE A 956 -26.31 22.37 -16.16
C PHE A 956 -25.37 22.33 -14.93
N GLU A 957 -24.79 21.17 -14.59
CA GLU A 957 -23.83 21.00 -13.49
C GLU A 957 -22.52 21.79 -13.69
N ASN A 958 -22.20 22.19 -14.92
CA ASN A 958 -21.06 23.06 -15.24
C ASN A 958 -21.51 24.52 -15.48
N PRO A 959 -20.99 25.54 -14.76
CA PRO A 959 -20.04 25.46 -13.68
C PRO A 959 -20.76 25.13 -12.37
N ALA A 960 -20.11 24.41 -11.47
CA ALA A 960 -20.69 24.15 -10.15
C ALA A 960 -20.98 25.48 -9.41
N THR A 961 -22.14 25.56 -8.75
CA THR A 961 -22.52 26.65 -7.85
C THR A 961 -22.86 26.11 -6.47
N THR A 962 -22.48 26.84 -5.42
CA THR A 962 -22.83 26.51 -4.03
C THR A 962 -24.21 27.04 -3.63
N ASN A 963 -24.80 27.95 -4.40
CA ASN A 963 -26.13 28.52 -4.15
C ASN A 963 -26.82 28.94 -5.46
N THR A 964 -26.57 30.15 -5.95
CA THR A 964 -27.11 30.64 -7.24
C THR A 964 -26.05 31.43 -8.00
N LYS A 965 -25.96 31.22 -9.32
CA LYS A 965 -25.12 32.04 -10.21
C LYS A 965 -25.99 32.66 -11.29
N VAL A 966 -26.10 33.99 -11.27
CA VAL A 966 -26.88 34.79 -12.23
C VAL A 966 -26.03 35.09 -13.47
N GLY A 967 -26.65 35.11 -14.66
CA GLY A 967 -26.01 35.57 -15.89
C GLY A 967 -25.71 37.08 -15.90
N PRO A 968 -24.88 37.56 -16.84
CA PRO A 968 -24.41 36.83 -18.00
C PRO A 968 -23.12 36.03 -17.73
N PHE A 969 -23.09 34.78 -18.19
CA PHE A 969 -21.88 33.97 -18.31
C PHE A 969 -22.09 32.89 -19.39
N THR A 970 -20.99 32.29 -19.84
CA THR A 970 -21.00 31.15 -20.76
C THR A 970 -20.33 29.96 -20.09
N SER A 971 -20.96 28.79 -20.16
CA SER A 971 -20.42 27.50 -19.71
C SER A 971 -21.18 26.39 -20.43
N ASP A 972 -20.77 26.14 -21.68
CA ASP A 972 -21.47 25.35 -22.69
C ASP A 972 -22.81 25.97 -23.14
N TRP A 973 -23.63 26.44 -22.21
CA TRP A 973 -24.76 27.36 -22.43
C TRP A 973 -24.39 28.81 -22.17
N VAL A 974 -24.99 29.72 -22.95
CA VAL A 974 -24.95 31.18 -22.77
C VAL A 974 -26.17 31.61 -21.96
N PHE A 975 -25.95 32.23 -20.80
CA PHE A 975 -27.00 32.73 -19.91
C PHE A 975 -27.15 34.25 -20.06
N SER A 976 -28.39 34.76 -20.09
CA SER A 976 -28.69 36.20 -20.08
C SER A 976 -28.77 36.77 -18.65
N THR A 977 -28.89 38.08 -18.52
CA THR A 977 -29.00 38.81 -17.24
C THR A 977 -30.19 38.41 -16.36
N ARG A 978 -31.14 37.62 -16.89
CA ARG A 978 -32.34 37.13 -16.19
C ARG A 978 -32.47 35.59 -16.21
N SER A 979 -31.40 34.88 -16.54
CA SER A 979 -31.27 33.44 -16.33
C SER A 979 -30.00 33.14 -15.52
N GLY A 980 -29.79 31.87 -15.20
CA GLY A 980 -28.61 31.42 -14.46
C GLY A 980 -28.74 29.96 -14.06
N ILE A 981 -27.95 29.55 -13.07
CA ILE A 981 -28.03 28.23 -12.43
C ILE A 981 -28.31 28.36 -10.93
N GLN A 982 -28.98 27.36 -10.36
CA GLN A 982 -29.34 27.31 -8.94
C GLN A 982 -29.14 25.90 -8.39
N ARG A 983 -28.59 25.79 -7.18
CA ARG A 983 -28.36 24.52 -6.47
C ARG A 983 -29.59 24.09 -5.68
N ASN A 984 -29.78 22.79 -5.50
CA ASN A 984 -30.75 22.22 -4.55
C ASN A 984 -30.65 22.90 -3.18
N GLY A 985 -31.77 23.40 -2.66
CA GLY A 985 -31.85 24.18 -1.43
C GLY A 985 -31.42 25.66 -1.52
N SER A 986 -31.22 26.21 -2.73
CA SER A 986 -30.89 27.63 -2.93
C SER A 986 -31.99 28.60 -2.48
N VAL A 987 -31.71 29.91 -2.56
CA VAL A 987 -32.71 30.98 -2.33
C VAL A 987 -33.91 30.95 -3.30
N PHE A 988 -33.81 30.22 -4.42
CA PHE A 988 -34.97 29.95 -5.27
C PHE A 988 -35.88 28.84 -4.71
N ASN A 989 -35.33 27.93 -3.90
CA ASN A 989 -36.00 26.84 -3.18
C ASN A 989 -37.09 26.11 -4.01
N PRO A 990 -36.70 25.31 -5.02
CA PRO A 990 -37.62 24.41 -5.70
C PRO A 990 -38.20 23.38 -4.71
N ALA A 991 -39.44 22.92 -4.93
CA ALA A 991 -40.06 21.91 -4.06
C ALA A 991 -39.49 20.49 -4.25
N ALA A 992 -38.71 20.26 -5.30
CA ALA A 992 -38.00 19.03 -5.59
C ALA A 992 -36.54 19.32 -5.93
N ASN A 993 -35.66 18.36 -5.65
CA ASN A 993 -34.27 18.39 -6.09
C ASN A 993 -34.17 18.24 -7.62
N ALA A 994 -33.07 18.71 -8.20
CA ALA A 994 -32.65 18.47 -9.58
C ALA A 994 -32.79 16.99 -9.96
N PRO A 995 -33.50 16.66 -11.06
CA PRO A 995 -33.57 15.31 -11.62
C PRO A 995 -32.23 14.68 -12.02
N ASP A 996 -31.22 15.48 -12.34
CA ASP A 996 -29.84 15.06 -12.59
C ASP A 996 -28.89 16.00 -11.83
N GLY A 997 -27.87 15.45 -11.17
CA GLY A 997 -26.92 16.24 -10.39
C GLY A 997 -27.50 16.96 -9.15
N VAL A 998 -27.03 18.18 -8.88
CA VAL A 998 -27.38 18.98 -7.68
C VAL A 998 -27.79 20.42 -7.97
N GLN A 999 -27.85 20.83 -9.24
CA GLN A 999 -28.25 22.16 -9.68
C GLN A 999 -29.06 22.09 -10.98
N THR A 1000 -29.72 23.18 -11.34
CA THR A 1000 -30.46 23.29 -12.61
C THR A 1000 -30.31 24.68 -13.20
N ALA A 1001 -30.52 24.83 -14.51
CA ALA A 1001 -30.75 26.15 -15.09
C ALA A 1001 -32.06 26.74 -14.56
N TYR A 1002 -32.14 28.08 -14.54
CA TYR A 1002 -33.39 28.80 -14.32
C TYR A 1002 -33.60 29.91 -15.35
N LEU A 1003 -34.87 30.12 -15.70
CA LEU A 1003 -35.37 31.23 -16.49
C LEU A 1003 -36.32 32.06 -15.63
N LYS A 1004 -36.14 33.38 -15.62
CA LYS A 1004 -37.00 34.31 -14.89
C LYS A 1004 -37.39 35.50 -15.77
N THR A 1005 -38.64 35.92 -15.71
CA THR A 1005 -39.03 37.30 -16.04
C THR A 1005 -38.87 38.16 -14.78
N ASP A 1006 -38.26 39.33 -14.93
CA ASP A 1006 -38.31 40.38 -13.90
C ASP A 1006 -38.53 41.74 -14.54
N SER A 1007 -39.48 42.52 -14.01
CA SER A 1007 -39.66 43.92 -14.41
C SER A 1007 -39.81 44.13 -15.93
N GLY A 1008 -40.47 43.18 -16.61
CA GLY A 1008 -40.66 43.17 -18.07
C GLY A 1008 -39.48 42.61 -18.90
N VAL A 1009 -38.38 42.19 -18.27
CA VAL A 1009 -37.20 41.63 -18.95
C VAL A 1009 -37.20 40.10 -18.83
N ALA A 1010 -37.18 39.42 -19.98
CA ALA A 1010 -37.15 37.96 -20.09
C ALA A 1010 -35.75 37.36 -19.98
N GLY A 1011 -35.59 36.32 -19.15
CA GLY A 1011 -34.43 35.45 -19.14
C GLY A 1011 -34.37 34.52 -20.36
N SER A 1012 -33.15 34.20 -20.81
CA SER A 1012 -32.94 33.18 -21.84
C SER A 1012 -31.66 32.40 -21.62
N ILE A 1013 -31.63 31.14 -22.04
CA ILE A 1013 -30.42 30.31 -22.16
C ILE A 1013 -30.30 29.80 -23.59
N SER A 1014 -29.09 29.73 -24.15
CA SER A 1014 -28.88 29.22 -25.51
C SER A 1014 -27.57 28.47 -25.71
N GLN A 1015 -27.55 27.52 -26.65
CA GLN A 1015 -26.36 26.78 -27.09
C GLN A 1015 -26.35 26.68 -28.62
N SER A 1016 -25.21 26.94 -29.26
CA SER A 1016 -24.96 26.60 -30.67
C SER A 1016 -24.62 25.12 -30.77
N ILE A 1017 -25.33 24.40 -31.64
CA ILE A 1017 -25.16 22.96 -31.86
C ILE A 1017 -25.03 22.73 -33.36
N THR A 1018 -24.04 21.92 -33.77
CA THR A 1018 -23.92 21.48 -35.17
C THR A 1018 -24.87 20.31 -35.39
N PHE A 1019 -25.87 20.50 -36.23
CA PHE A 1019 -26.82 19.46 -36.62
C PHE A 1019 -26.46 18.84 -37.98
N PRO A 1020 -26.75 17.55 -38.17
CA PRO A 1020 -27.07 16.98 -39.48
C PRO A 1020 -28.43 17.46 -39.98
N ALA A 1021 -28.65 17.39 -41.29
CA ALA A 1021 -29.97 17.60 -41.86
C ALA A 1021 -30.93 16.49 -41.39
N GLY A 1022 -32.06 16.86 -40.80
CA GLY A 1022 -32.97 15.88 -40.22
C GLY A 1022 -34.15 16.49 -39.48
N THR A 1023 -35.02 15.60 -38.98
CA THR A 1023 -36.12 15.94 -38.09
C THR A 1023 -35.74 15.57 -36.67
N TYR A 1024 -35.94 16.48 -35.72
CA TYR A 1024 -35.58 16.30 -34.32
C TYR A 1024 -36.69 16.80 -33.38
N ALA A 1025 -36.63 16.37 -32.13
CA ALA A 1025 -37.34 17.00 -31.02
C ALA A 1025 -36.41 17.09 -29.82
N LEU A 1026 -36.61 18.10 -28.97
CA LEU A 1026 -35.94 18.19 -27.67
C LEU A 1026 -36.82 17.56 -26.61
N THR A 1027 -36.21 16.84 -25.67
CA THR A 1027 -36.82 16.55 -24.36
C THR A 1027 -36.06 17.27 -23.27
N PHE A 1028 -36.75 17.63 -22.19
CA PHE A 1028 -36.17 18.24 -21.01
C PHE A 1028 -37.14 18.07 -19.84
N GLN A 1029 -36.66 18.19 -18.62
CA GLN A 1029 -37.50 18.30 -17.43
C GLN A 1029 -37.62 19.76 -16.99
N ALA A 1030 -38.82 20.19 -16.59
CA ALA A 1030 -39.01 21.52 -16.04
C ALA A 1030 -39.95 21.55 -14.82
N ALA A 1031 -39.68 22.50 -13.93
CA ALA A 1031 -40.45 22.74 -12.70
C ALA A 1031 -40.65 24.25 -12.48
N LYS A 1032 -41.64 24.60 -11.66
CA LYS A 1032 -41.91 25.97 -11.22
C LYS A 1032 -41.30 26.24 -9.83
N ARG A 1033 -40.87 27.49 -9.62
CA ARG A 1033 -40.61 28.02 -8.28
C ARG A 1033 -41.88 28.06 -7.41
N THR A 1034 -41.84 27.36 -6.28
CA THR A 1034 -42.94 27.29 -5.31
C THR A 1034 -42.84 28.29 -4.17
N SER A 1035 -41.64 28.81 -3.89
CA SER A 1035 -41.39 29.71 -2.75
C SER A 1035 -41.95 31.13 -2.93
N VAL A 1036 -41.83 31.69 -4.14
CA VAL A 1036 -42.33 33.02 -4.53
C VAL A 1036 -42.64 33.00 -6.03
N GLY A 1037 -43.72 33.66 -6.44
CA GLY A 1037 -43.97 33.97 -7.85
C GLY A 1037 -45.16 33.26 -8.52
N GLY A 1038 -45.51 33.75 -9.70
CA GLY A 1038 -46.46 33.11 -10.61
C GLY A 1038 -45.82 31.97 -11.40
N THR A 1039 -46.58 31.39 -12.33
CA THR A 1039 -46.07 30.35 -13.22
C THR A 1039 -45.28 30.98 -14.37
N GLN A 1040 -44.00 30.64 -14.50
CA GLN A 1040 -43.16 31.09 -15.60
C GLN A 1040 -43.42 30.24 -16.84
N THR A 1041 -44.09 30.81 -17.84
CA THR A 1041 -44.11 30.25 -19.19
C THR A 1041 -42.79 30.50 -19.91
N PHE A 1042 -42.40 29.61 -20.83
CA PHE A 1042 -41.26 29.82 -21.71
C PHE A 1042 -41.46 29.17 -23.07
N ASP A 1043 -40.86 29.76 -24.10
CA ASP A 1043 -40.79 29.23 -25.44
C ASP A 1043 -39.40 28.61 -25.69
N VAL A 1044 -39.38 27.51 -26.44
CA VAL A 1044 -38.17 26.87 -26.95
C VAL A 1044 -38.06 27.20 -28.43
N TYR A 1045 -36.92 27.74 -28.83
CA TYR A 1045 -36.58 28.13 -30.18
C TYR A 1045 -35.49 27.22 -30.73
N VAL A 1046 -35.58 26.96 -32.03
CA VAL A 1046 -34.44 26.57 -32.86
C VAL A 1046 -34.24 27.70 -33.86
N ASP A 1047 -33.04 28.26 -33.85
CA ASP A 1047 -32.69 29.56 -34.40
C ASP A 1047 -33.67 30.66 -33.96
N ASN A 1048 -34.53 31.11 -34.87
CA ASN A 1048 -35.53 32.16 -34.65
C ASN A 1048 -36.97 31.61 -34.70
N LYS A 1049 -37.17 30.29 -34.71
CA LYS A 1049 -38.49 29.65 -34.80
C LYS A 1049 -38.86 28.94 -33.51
N VAL A 1050 -40.03 29.25 -32.95
CA VAL A 1050 -40.59 28.52 -31.79
C VAL A 1050 -40.93 27.08 -32.19
N VAL A 1051 -40.42 26.11 -31.43
CA VAL A 1051 -40.66 24.67 -31.58
C VAL A 1051 -41.51 24.09 -30.44
N GLY A 1052 -41.74 24.85 -29.37
CA GLY A 1052 -42.70 24.53 -28.32
C GLY A 1052 -42.85 25.65 -27.29
N SER A 1053 -43.99 25.71 -26.62
CA SER A 1053 -44.33 26.69 -25.58
C SER A 1053 -44.82 25.95 -24.34
N TYR A 1054 -44.27 26.29 -23.17
CA TYR A 1054 -44.42 25.49 -21.95
C TYR A 1054 -44.85 26.31 -20.75
N SER A 1055 -45.52 25.64 -19.81
CA SER A 1055 -46.00 26.21 -18.56
C SER A 1055 -45.87 25.16 -17.45
N PRO A 1056 -44.70 25.02 -16.80
CA PRO A 1056 -44.55 24.13 -15.65
C PRO A 1056 -45.40 24.64 -14.49
N THR A 1057 -46.44 23.90 -14.11
CA THR A 1057 -47.38 24.30 -13.05
C THR A 1057 -47.01 23.74 -11.67
N SER A 1058 -46.19 22.68 -11.62
CA SER A 1058 -45.78 21.98 -10.40
C SER A 1058 -44.37 22.37 -9.95
N GLY A 1059 -44.11 22.24 -8.64
CA GLY A 1059 -42.75 22.30 -8.08
C GLY A 1059 -41.95 21.00 -8.23
N THR A 1060 -42.61 19.92 -8.68
CA THR A 1060 -41.97 18.68 -9.11
C THR A 1060 -41.64 18.77 -10.60
N TYR A 1061 -40.44 18.33 -10.97
CA TYR A 1061 -40.01 18.28 -12.35
C TYR A 1061 -40.91 17.35 -13.18
N THR A 1062 -41.31 17.84 -14.35
CA THR A 1062 -42.15 17.12 -15.32
C THR A 1062 -41.41 17.09 -16.66
N SER A 1063 -41.41 15.94 -17.33
CA SER A 1063 -40.81 15.79 -18.66
C SER A 1063 -41.67 16.44 -19.73
N TYR A 1064 -41.04 17.18 -20.63
CA TYR A 1064 -41.62 17.85 -21.78
C TYR A 1064 -40.88 17.45 -23.06
N THR A 1065 -41.59 17.53 -24.19
CA THR A 1065 -41.06 17.24 -25.53
C THR A 1065 -41.51 18.35 -26.49
N THR A 1066 -40.62 18.83 -27.37
CA THR A 1066 -41.00 19.79 -28.43
C THR A 1066 -41.82 19.14 -29.53
N ASN A 1067 -42.51 19.99 -30.30
CA ASN A 1067 -42.93 19.57 -31.62
C ASN A 1067 -41.68 19.19 -32.43
N ASN A 1068 -41.85 18.26 -33.37
CA ASN A 1068 -40.80 17.91 -34.30
C ASN A 1068 -40.41 19.16 -35.12
N PHE A 1069 -39.11 19.42 -35.22
CA PHE A 1069 -38.54 20.51 -36.02
C PHE A 1069 -37.54 19.95 -37.03
N VAL A 1070 -37.47 20.59 -38.20
CA VAL A 1070 -36.57 20.20 -39.29
C VAL A 1070 -35.45 21.23 -39.39
N VAL A 1071 -34.21 20.75 -39.43
CA VAL A 1071 -33.01 21.56 -39.64
C VAL A 1071 -32.24 21.08 -40.87
N THR A 1072 -31.46 21.99 -41.43
CA THR A 1072 -30.42 21.68 -42.42
C THR A 1072 -29.17 21.14 -41.73
N ALA A 1073 -28.19 20.65 -42.50
CA ALA A 1073 -26.88 20.37 -41.95
C ALA A 1073 -26.13 21.69 -41.72
N GLY A 1074 -25.63 21.94 -40.50
CA GLY A 1074 -24.96 23.19 -40.15
C GLY A 1074 -25.06 23.54 -38.65
N GLU A 1075 -24.54 24.71 -38.28
CA GLU A 1075 -24.71 25.24 -36.92
C GLU A 1075 -26.11 25.85 -36.76
N HIS A 1076 -26.83 25.43 -35.72
CA HIS A 1076 -28.15 25.95 -35.34
C HIS A 1076 -28.15 26.30 -33.84
N THR A 1077 -28.90 27.33 -33.44
CA THR A 1077 -28.99 27.76 -32.04
C THR A 1077 -30.23 27.20 -31.37
N ILE A 1078 -30.07 26.43 -30.29
CA ILE A 1078 -31.19 26.08 -29.39
C ILE A 1078 -31.29 27.14 -28.30
N LYS A 1079 -32.49 27.67 -28.04
CA LYS A 1079 -32.70 28.73 -27.05
C LYS A 1079 -34.02 28.56 -26.30
N PHE A 1080 -33.97 28.60 -24.97
CA PHE A 1080 -35.16 28.70 -24.12
C PHE A 1080 -35.33 30.16 -23.66
N VAL A 1081 -36.55 30.70 -23.72
CA VAL A 1081 -36.85 32.12 -23.41
C VAL A 1081 -38.10 32.25 -22.55
N ALA A 1082 -37.98 32.94 -21.42
CA ALA A 1082 -39.12 33.31 -20.56
C ALA A 1082 -40.15 34.17 -21.32
N THR A 1083 -41.44 33.83 -21.27
CA THR A 1083 -42.51 34.52 -22.02
C THR A 1083 -43.56 35.23 -21.17
N THR A 1084 -43.56 35.09 -19.84
CA THR A 1084 -44.45 35.89 -18.99
C THR A 1084 -44.08 37.37 -19.07
N SER A 1085 -45.06 38.25 -19.17
CA SER A 1085 -44.87 39.70 -19.32
C SER A 1085 -44.78 40.48 -18.00
N THR A 1086 -45.23 39.91 -16.88
CA THR A 1086 -45.29 40.58 -15.57
C THR A 1086 -45.01 39.61 -14.40
N GLY A 1087 -44.56 40.14 -13.26
CA GLY A 1087 -44.24 39.38 -12.05
C GLY A 1087 -42.81 38.86 -11.95
N ASP A 1088 -42.41 38.44 -10.75
CA ASP A 1088 -41.22 37.61 -10.49
C ASP A 1088 -41.64 36.14 -10.62
N ASN A 1089 -41.47 35.57 -11.80
CA ASN A 1089 -41.79 34.16 -12.07
C ASN A 1089 -40.48 33.42 -12.35
N THR A 1090 -40.39 32.12 -12.02
CA THR A 1090 -39.18 31.34 -12.35
C THR A 1090 -39.54 29.91 -12.73
N ALA A 1091 -38.96 29.45 -13.85
CA ALA A 1091 -38.96 28.06 -14.29
C ALA A 1091 -37.55 27.49 -14.16
N PHE A 1092 -37.43 26.27 -13.67
CA PHE A 1092 -36.19 25.49 -13.64
C PHE A 1092 -36.19 24.51 -14.81
N ILE A 1093 -35.01 24.24 -15.38
CA ILE A 1093 -34.82 23.36 -16.55
C ILE A 1093 -33.63 22.45 -16.28
N ASP A 1094 -33.80 21.17 -16.56
CA ASP A 1094 -32.82 20.10 -16.37
C ASP A 1094 -32.97 19.00 -17.45
N GLN A 1095 -32.00 18.11 -17.58
CA GLN A 1095 -31.95 16.96 -18.48
C GLN A 1095 -32.33 17.29 -19.94
N VAL A 1096 -31.75 18.35 -20.50
CA VAL A 1096 -32.00 18.72 -21.91
C VAL A 1096 -31.34 17.69 -22.84
N LYS A 1097 -32.15 16.93 -23.57
CA LYS A 1097 -31.71 15.88 -24.51
C LYS A 1097 -32.29 16.14 -25.89
N LEU A 1098 -31.57 15.72 -26.93
CA LEU A 1098 -32.05 15.74 -28.31
C LEU A 1098 -32.48 14.34 -28.74
N ILE A 1099 -33.56 14.25 -29.51
CA ILE A 1099 -34.07 13.02 -30.09
C ILE A 1099 -34.21 13.21 -31.60
N GLN A 1100 -33.48 12.44 -32.40
CA GLN A 1100 -33.73 12.35 -33.85
C GLN A 1100 -35.03 11.57 -34.10
N LYS A 1101 -35.80 11.98 -35.12
CA LYS A 1101 -37.15 11.48 -35.43
C LYS A 1101 -37.28 10.91 -36.83
#